data_AF-A0AAU4SMB5-F1
#
_entry.id   AF-A0AAU4SMB5-F1
#
_cell.length_a   1.000
_cell.length_b   1.000
_cell.length_c   1.000
_cell.angle_alpha   90.00
_cell.angle_beta   90.00
_cell.angle_gamma   90.00
#
_symmetry.space_group_name_H-M   'P 1'
#
loop_
_entity.id
_entity.type
_entity.pdbx_description
1 polymer ?
#
loop_
_entity_poly.entity_id
_entity_poly.type
_entity_poly.pdbx_seq_one_letter_code
_entity_poly.pdbx_strand_id
1 'polypeptide(L)'
;MARGGERLAEALRVLGACGQDLDADQVLDVLWLARRLPVSAAAPLHRGLRTAPPPSARPPEPEPDEQFRQAPAPEPDDQDLPDLTAPSLYAAARQAPAPEVRLRPPAQEPRRALPVRVPEGKALGDELELGRALRPLRRRRASRHHLEIDEERTAAQLAESRLPDVVQRPVQERWLHLVLLVDDGLSMLLWHRLGAELRTLLERLGAFATTRVLGLDTRTAHEPRLHARPFQQNSTHLPTSTVNDPSGRTLVLVVSDGMGAAWRHGTMHGLLSAWAARGPVALLHTLPPQMWEASGIHAERWQATTRRIGGANTSWEITDRVLPPDLAEFDGIPVPVLEPTAAALRDWSHLLASPGTTVELPLLALPSQYAAVTSSRDLYSAQHFRDAATPEAYRLAAHLAAVSPLSVPVMRLVQSAVPWPARTSHLAEVFLGGLIRPYPAPVPGPLPAKHLVFDFPDETKSVLLDAVPQSELLRTGRSIGRRLEELAGNSPDFPAWLAHPDGSAQLPGSHRPFTNVERRLLTRFGVSVEGTRGRPPLERARTAVEADDWAPLTDEDPRRLGPYDLRGRRRGRRTVVYRGVDRRGVEAVLRVPRPDLPAVNARLITAEAEALTRLSGRYAPALLRSRLNNDPPWLAMAPVADEDAPEAQPPRLADIISKAYQDGLAPFDKLAGLLVAWHLASALNLCHLTGLVLGDFTADSVFVLRRTVVLADLSDAVIDGRYLGTGPVPTAEDNVRSLGELLQLISTKPGSVMPGLPEGMHQWQGDTWEPLRLLVLRCLDPDPARRPSAGEVADVLARYIAMARAWRDGTVPLAPVESTGAATRAPLALPPASERTRPGDRPLRLSRFGAARREDETRLARLRVPLRQSRRVTLIGAYHYSGRATTTMVLGSLLATVRGEPVLALDGAAAEGALDAFLTDRNPATVRDLAALPLDLPYDDIRARTTRLPSGLEVAAHRRGHRSPNPAHGQEYARVLTQTAPHYSVVLTDWSPLGLSGGAEVVLNLTDRLILCCGSAEWFLDAAAHTLDGVRDTGHWQLADNAIVVVGEIEGSGSRPLPPDLARRLGIDPARLVRVPFDLSLRSPGFRDLGRLRAATTRAFLDLAGLVVGDGTH
;
A
#
# COMPACT_ATOMS: atom_id res chain seq x y z
N MET A 1 -38.96 -44.36 -13.95
CA MET A 1 -37.87 -43.73 -13.18
C MET A 1 -37.69 -44.27 -11.75
N ALA A 2 -38.40 -45.32 -11.29
CA ALA A 2 -38.40 -45.72 -9.88
C ALA A 2 -37.13 -46.45 -9.35
N ARG A 3 -36.24 -46.98 -10.22
CA ARG A 3 -35.04 -47.73 -9.79
C ARG A 3 -33.77 -46.88 -9.57
N GLY A 4 -33.79 -45.58 -9.90
CA GLY A 4 -32.63 -44.69 -9.77
C GLY A 4 -32.41 -44.18 -8.34
N GLY A 5 -33.49 -43.92 -7.61
CA GLY A 5 -33.45 -43.34 -6.26
C GLY A 5 -32.87 -44.28 -5.21
N GLU A 6 -33.19 -45.58 -5.27
CA GLU A 6 -32.68 -46.57 -4.28
C GLU A 6 -31.16 -46.75 -4.35
N ARG A 7 -30.59 -46.78 -5.57
CA ARG A 7 -29.14 -46.91 -5.76
C ARG A 7 -28.38 -45.65 -5.34
N LEU A 8 -28.98 -44.47 -5.53
CA LEU A 8 -28.40 -43.21 -5.06
C LEU A 8 -28.43 -43.14 -3.53
N ALA A 9 -29.53 -43.53 -2.89
CA ALA A 9 -29.64 -43.59 -1.44
C ALA A 9 -28.61 -44.57 -0.82
N GLU A 10 -28.37 -45.70 -1.48
CA GLU A 10 -27.34 -46.65 -1.05
C GLU A 10 -25.91 -46.10 -1.20
N ALA A 11 -25.61 -45.41 -2.32
CA ALA A 11 -24.31 -44.78 -2.52
C ALA A 11 -24.02 -43.68 -1.48
N LEU A 12 -25.01 -42.82 -1.20
CA LEU A 12 -24.91 -41.76 -0.19
C LEU A 12 -24.71 -42.34 1.22
N ARG A 13 -25.39 -43.45 1.54
CA ARG A 13 -25.24 -44.14 2.83
C ARG A 13 -23.84 -44.73 3.01
N VAL A 14 -23.23 -45.29 1.97
CA VAL A 14 -21.86 -45.83 2.01
C VAL A 14 -20.83 -44.70 2.13
N LEU A 15 -21.02 -43.59 1.43
CA LEU A 15 -20.14 -42.41 1.49
C LEU A 15 -20.20 -41.74 2.86
N GLY A 16 -21.41 -41.59 3.42
CA GLY A 16 -21.61 -41.10 4.79
C GLY A 16 -20.97 -42.01 5.85
N ALA A 17 -21.00 -43.34 5.66
CA ALA A 17 -20.30 -44.28 6.55
C ALA A 17 -18.77 -44.17 6.49
N CYS A 18 -18.23 -43.59 5.42
CA CYS A 18 -16.80 -43.29 5.28
C CYS A 18 -16.43 -41.89 5.83
N GLY A 19 -17.36 -41.20 6.48
CA GLY A 19 -17.15 -39.87 7.08
C GLY A 19 -17.06 -38.72 6.07
N GLN A 20 -17.55 -38.92 4.85
CA GLN A 20 -17.59 -37.90 3.80
C GLN A 20 -19.05 -37.50 3.54
N ASP A 21 -19.42 -36.29 3.93
CA ASP A 21 -20.76 -35.74 3.70
C ASP A 21 -20.69 -34.86 2.43
N LEU A 22 -21.06 -35.45 1.29
CA LEU A 22 -20.89 -34.84 -0.03
C LEU A 22 -22.18 -34.12 -0.44
N ASP A 23 -22.06 -32.89 -0.94
CA ASP A 23 -23.19 -32.12 -1.45
C ASP A 23 -23.68 -32.63 -2.83
N ALA A 24 -24.80 -32.09 -3.32
CA ALA A 24 -25.42 -32.57 -4.55
C ALA A 24 -24.50 -32.47 -5.79
N ASP A 25 -23.68 -31.42 -5.87
CA ASP A 25 -22.77 -31.20 -7.00
C ASP A 25 -21.54 -32.11 -6.89
N GLN A 26 -21.02 -32.33 -5.67
CA GLN A 26 -19.96 -33.29 -5.40
C GLN A 26 -20.40 -34.73 -5.65
N VAL A 27 -21.65 -35.06 -5.34
CA VAL A 27 -22.24 -36.37 -5.67
C VAL A 27 -22.36 -36.53 -7.19
N LEU A 28 -22.76 -35.47 -7.91
CA LEU A 28 -22.78 -35.48 -9.37
C LEU A 28 -21.37 -35.62 -9.97
N ASP A 29 -20.38 -34.94 -9.40
CA ASP A 29 -18.98 -35.04 -9.80
C ASP A 29 -18.39 -36.42 -9.51
N VAL A 30 -18.70 -37.02 -8.35
CA VAL A 30 -18.28 -38.38 -8.01
C VAL A 30 -18.93 -39.39 -8.94
N LEU A 31 -20.22 -39.24 -9.27
CA LEU A 31 -20.92 -40.11 -10.22
C LEU A 31 -20.40 -39.91 -11.65
N TRP A 32 -20.04 -38.68 -12.03
CA TRP A 32 -19.44 -38.35 -13.31
C TRP A 32 -18.02 -38.93 -13.43
N LEU A 33 -17.22 -38.83 -12.37
CA LEU A 33 -15.86 -39.40 -12.27
C LEU A 33 -15.92 -40.93 -12.23
N ALA A 34 -16.82 -41.54 -11.45
CA ALA A 34 -17.00 -42.99 -11.39
C ALA A 34 -17.36 -43.58 -12.76
N ARG A 35 -18.06 -42.82 -13.60
CA ARG A 35 -18.40 -43.21 -14.97
C ARG A 35 -17.22 -43.05 -15.95
N ARG A 36 -16.19 -42.26 -15.60
CA ARG A 36 -15.01 -41.99 -16.43
C ARG A 36 -13.72 -42.68 -15.94
N LEU A 37 -13.72 -43.22 -14.73
CA LEU A 37 -12.58 -43.94 -14.17
C LEU A 37 -12.61 -45.43 -14.61
N PRO A 38 -11.47 -45.98 -15.07
CA PRO A 38 -11.40 -47.39 -15.48
C PRO A 38 -11.51 -48.33 -14.27
N VAL A 39 -12.38 -49.33 -14.36
CA VAL A 39 -12.68 -50.30 -13.27
C VAL A 39 -11.62 -51.41 -13.12
N SER A 40 -10.48 -51.30 -13.82
CA SER A 40 -9.42 -52.32 -13.78
C SER A 40 -8.28 -51.94 -12.83
N ALA A 41 -7.45 -52.92 -12.47
CA ALA A 41 -6.25 -52.78 -11.63
C ALA A 41 -5.20 -51.76 -12.14
N ALA A 42 -5.43 -51.12 -13.29
CA ALA A 42 -4.63 -50.03 -13.82
C ALA A 42 -5.11 -48.61 -13.41
N ALA A 43 -6.14 -48.50 -12.55
CA ALA A 43 -6.63 -47.21 -12.06
C ALA A 43 -5.57 -46.45 -11.22
N PRO A 44 -5.40 -45.12 -11.40
CA PRO A 44 -4.32 -44.33 -10.77
C PRO A 44 -4.31 -44.39 -9.23
N LEU A 45 -5.48 -44.61 -8.61
CA LEU A 45 -5.65 -44.69 -7.15
C LEU A 45 -4.98 -45.91 -6.51
N HIS A 46 -4.62 -46.93 -7.30
CA HIS A 46 -3.88 -48.09 -6.78
C HIS A 46 -2.35 -47.87 -6.73
N ARG A 47 -1.83 -46.77 -7.30
CA ARG A 47 -0.40 -46.40 -7.18
C ARG A 47 -0.08 -45.69 -5.86
N GLY A 48 -1.06 -45.13 -5.16
CA GLY A 48 -0.87 -44.39 -3.91
C GLY A 48 -0.72 -45.26 -2.65
N LEU A 49 -0.98 -46.57 -2.75
CA LEU A 49 -0.91 -47.52 -1.63
C LEU A 49 0.34 -48.42 -1.64
N ARG A 50 1.38 -48.05 -2.41
CA ARG A 50 2.69 -48.70 -2.29
C ARG A 50 3.58 -47.90 -1.34
N THR A 51 3.95 -48.58 -0.26
CA THR A 51 4.96 -48.21 0.74
C THR A 51 6.12 -47.43 0.13
N ALA A 52 6.36 -46.24 0.69
CA ALA A 52 7.53 -45.44 0.39
C ALA A 52 8.82 -46.26 0.66
N PRO A 53 9.80 -46.27 -0.25
CA PRO A 53 11.13 -46.77 0.07
C PRO A 53 11.82 -45.80 1.05
N PRO A 54 12.78 -46.29 1.87
CA PRO A 54 13.50 -45.44 2.81
C PRO A 54 14.32 -44.36 2.05
N PRO A 55 14.52 -43.17 2.64
CA PRO A 55 15.22 -42.08 1.98
C PRO A 55 16.67 -42.47 1.67
N SER A 56 17.05 -42.34 0.41
CA SER A 56 18.43 -42.42 -0.07
C SER A 56 19.27 -41.27 0.47
N ALA A 57 20.50 -41.59 0.86
CA ALA A 57 21.49 -40.67 1.41
C ALA A 57 21.69 -39.40 0.56
N ARG A 58 21.80 -38.25 1.25
CA ARG A 58 22.19 -36.96 0.67
C ARG A 58 23.58 -37.07 0.01
N PRO A 59 23.85 -36.33 -1.09
CA PRO A 59 25.22 -36.12 -1.56
C PRO A 59 26.01 -35.31 -0.51
N PRO A 60 27.35 -35.51 -0.43
CA PRO A 60 28.18 -34.80 0.54
C PRO A 60 28.17 -33.30 0.25
N GLU A 61 27.91 -32.51 1.29
CA GLU A 61 28.04 -31.05 1.28
C GLU A 61 29.52 -30.66 1.04
N PRO A 62 29.80 -29.55 0.33
CA PRO A 62 31.16 -29.01 0.26
C PRO A 62 31.58 -28.56 1.66
N GLU A 63 32.80 -28.92 2.06
CA GLU A 63 33.37 -28.56 3.36
C GLU A 63 33.34 -27.04 3.57
N PRO A 64 32.98 -26.58 4.78
CA PRO A 64 33.02 -25.15 5.09
C PRO A 64 34.47 -24.67 5.12
N ASP A 65 34.77 -23.62 4.35
CA ASP A 65 36.02 -22.87 4.43
C ASP A 65 36.31 -22.52 5.91
N GLU A 66 37.34 -23.17 6.45
CA GLU A 66 37.94 -22.89 7.76
C GLU A 66 38.60 -21.51 7.75
N GLN A 67 37.80 -20.45 7.81
CA GLN A 67 38.34 -19.09 7.91
C GLN A 67 37.39 -18.05 8.50
N PHE A 68 36.49 -18.43 9.43
CA PHE A 68 35.78 -17.44 10.24
C PHE A 68 35.74 -17.84 11.72
N ARG A 69 36.65 -17.24 12.51
CA ARG A 69 36.71 -17.41 13.96
C ARG A 69 35.37 -17.01 14.59
N GLN A 70 34.82 -17.90 15.42
CA GLN A 70 33.71 -17.61 16.32
C GLN A 70 34.08 -16.44 17.24
N ALA A 71 33.27 -15.38 17.23
CA ALA A 71 33.28 -14.38 18.30
C ALA A 71 32.46 -14.94 19.48
N PRO A 72 32.89 -14.75 20.74
CA PRO A 72 32.17 -15.26 21.90
C PRO A 72 30.79 -14.59 22.02
N ALA A 73 29.76 -15.39 22.35
CA ALA A 73 28.43 -14.89 22.69
C ALA A 73 28.49 -14.03 23.97
N PRO A 74 27.64 -13.00 24.12
CA PRO A 74 27.57 -12.24 25.36
C PRO A 74 27.13 -13.16 26.51
N GLU A 75 27.89 -13.20 27.60
CA GLU A 75 27.51 -13.93 28.80
C GLU A 75 26.33 -13.23 29.50
N PRO A 76 25.34 -13.97 30.03
CA PRO A 76 24.11 -13.41 30.60
C PRO A 76 24.32 -12.55 31.87
N ASP A 77 25.54 -12.47 32.40
CA ASP A 77 25.89 -11.73 33.62
C ASP A 77 26.86 -10.54 33.37
N ASP A 78 26.97 -10.09 32.12
CA ASP A 78 27.77 -8.93 31.72
C ASP A 78 27.17 -7.62 32.26
N GLN A 79 27.86 -6.98 33.22
CA GLN A 79 27.39 -5.78 33.94
C GLN A 79 27.28 -4.52 33.07
N ASP A 80 27.85 -4.54 31.84
CA ASP A 80 27.82 -3.42 30.89
C ASP A 80 26.58 -3.45 29.96
N LEU A 81 25.65 -4.40 30.14
CA LEU A 81 24.42 -4.54 29.36
C LEU A 81 23.30 -3.58 29.82
N PRO A 82 22.55 -2.94 28.89
CA PRO A 82 21.44 -2.06 29.25
C PRO A 82 20.28 -2.84 29.88
N ASP A 83 19.65 -2.26 30.90
CA ASP A 83 18.37 -2.72 31.46
C ASP A 83 17.28 -2.65 30.38
N LEU A 84 16.74 -3.81 29.99
CA LEU A 84 15.70 -3.96 28.97
C LEU A 84 14.30 -3.48 29.44
N THR A 85 14.13 -3.19 30.73
CA THR A 85 12.89 -2.75 31.39
C THR A 85 12.91 -1.29 31.86
N ALA A 86 14.07 -0.62 31.86
CA ALA A 86 14.23 0.74 32.38
C ALA A 86 13.51 1.80 31.53
N PRO A 87 12.60 2.61 32.12
CA PRO A 87 11.97 3.74 31.44
C PRO A 87 12.88 4.98 31.26
N SER A 88 14.19 4.91 31.56
CA SER A 88 15.03 6.09 31.81
C SER A 88 16.21 6.30 30.84
N LEU A 89 16.38 5.50 29.79
CA LEU A 89 17.37 5.77 28.72
C LEU A 89 16.86 6.71 27.59
N TYR A 90 15.74 7.41 27.82
CA TYR A 90 15.11 8.31 26.85
C TYR A 90 15.76 9.71 26.73
N ALA A 91 16.89 9.97 27.37
CA ALA A 91 17.44 11.33 27.49
C ALA A 91 18.59 11.70 26.53
N ALA A 92 19.23 10.75 25.84
CA ALA A 92 20.44 11.06 25.04
C ALA A 92 20.18 11.63 23.63
N ALA A 93 18.92 11.84 23.23
CA ALA A 93 18.57 12.40 21.91
C ALA A 93 17.97 13.81 21.96
N ARG A 94 18.01 14.50 23.12
CA ARG A 94 17.56 15.90 23.24
C ARG A 94 18.73 16.87 23.11
N GLN A 95 19.21 17.13 21.89
CA GLN A 95 19.90 18.38 21.58
C GLN A 95 19.56 18.90 20.18
N ALA A 96 18.53 19.75 20.12
CA ALA A 96 18.52 21.00 19.36
C ALA A 96 17.42 21.89 19.97
N PRO A 97 17.65 23.20 20.18
CA PRO A 97 16.73 24.05 20.93
C PRO A 97 15.59 24.55 20.03
N ALA A 98 14.34 24.40 20.47
CA ALA A 98 13.20 25.15 19.95
C ALA A 98 12.29 25.56 21.12
N PRO A 99 11.72 26.79 21.11
CA PRO A 99 11.12 27.40 22.29
C PRO A 99 9.78 26.72 22.67
N GLU A 100 9.58 26.49 23.97
CA GLU A 100 8.35 25.92 24.53
C GLU A 100 7.18 26.91 24.46
N VAL A 101 6.12 26.53 23.73
CA VAL A 101 4.78 27.08 23.92
C VAL A 101 3.98 26.08 24.76
N ARG A 102 3.71 26.43 26.02
CA ARG A 102 2.84 25.65 26.91
C ARG A 102 1.38 25.83 26.47
N LEU A 103 0.74 24.77 25.99
CA LEU A 103 -0.71 24.74 25.75
C LEU A 103 -1.45 24.19 26.98
N ARG A 104 -2.40 24.98 27.48
CA ARG A 104 -3.39 24.64 28.52
C ARG A 104 -4.38 23.57 27.99
N PRO A 105 -5.00 22.74 28.84
CA PRO A 105 -6.00 21.78 28.37
C PRO A 105 -7.29 22.51 27.92
N PRO A 106 -7.89 22.16 26.76
CA PRO A 106 -9.03 22.89 26.25
C PRO A 106 -10.34 22.40 26.89
N ALA A 107 -11.20 23.36 27.21
CA ALA A 107 -12.62 23.16 27.47
C ALA A 107 -13.34 22.63 26.22
N GLN A 108 -14.50 21.99 26.43
CA GLN A 108 -15.35 21.43 25.38
C GLN A 108 -15.96 22.54 24.51
N GLU A 109 -15.25 22.96 23.47
CA GLU A 109 -15.76 23.86 22.42
C GLU A 109 -16.05 23.10 21.11
N PRO A 110 -17.03 23.57 20.31
CA PRO A 110 -17.37 23.01 19.00
C PRO A 110 -16.14 23.04 18.08
N ARG A 111 -15.75 21.87 17.57
CA ARG A 111 -14.55 21.74 16.75
C ARG A 111 -14.85 22.12 15.30
N ARG A 112 -13.96 22.94 14.74
CA ARG A 112 -13.93 23.28 13.32
C ARG A 112 -13.48 22.07 12.50
N ALA A 113 -14.13 21.86 11.37
CA ALA A 113 -13.84 20.73 10.50
C ALA A 113 -13.93 21.13 9.02
N LEU A 114 -13.14 20.44 8.20
CA LEU A 114 -12.96 20.71 6.79
C LEU A 114 -13.65 19.62 5.94
N PRO A 115 -14.47 19.98 4.95
CA PRO A 115 -15.05 19.03 4.00
C PRO A 115 -13.98 18.45 3.04
N VAL A 116 -13.86 17.11 2.92
CA VAL A 116 -12.84 16.42 2.09
C VAL A 116 -13.45 15.65 0.91
N ARG A 117 -13.15 15.96 -0.34
CA ARG A 117 -13.70 15.15 -1.47
C ARG A 117 -12.96 13.83 -1.66
N VAL A 118 -13.69 12.72 -1.81
CA VAL A 118 -13.11 11.46 -2.29
C VAL A 118 -13.25 11.38 -3.83
N PRO A 119 -12.16 11.28 -4.60
CA PRO A 119 -12.22 11.03 -6.04
C PRO A 119 -12.76 9.61 -6.26
N GLU A 120 -14.04 9.53 -6.63
CA GLU A 120 -14.62 8.29 -7.11
C GLU A 120 -14.26 8.11 -8.60
N GLY A 121 -13.86 6.91 -9.00
CA GLY A 121 -13.70 6.55 -10.42
C GLY A 121 -15.02 6.66 -11.20
N LYS A 122 -14.94 6.77 -12.54
CA LYS A 122 -16.14 6.75 -13.40
C LYS A 122 -16.92 5.43 -13.22
N ALA A 123 -18.25 5.52 -13.20
CA ALA A 123 -19.11 4.34 -13.09
C ALA A 123 -19.33 3.67 -14.46
N LEU A 124 -19.38 4.45 -15.53
CA LEU A 124 -19.35 3.98 -16.92
C LEU A 124 -17.89 3.88 -17.40
N GLY A 125 -17.47 2.66 -17.73
CA GLY A 125 -16.26 2.43 -18.54
C GLY A 125 -16.52 2.80 -20.01
N ASP A 126 -15.47 3.20 -20.73
CA ASP A 126 -15.47 3.32 -22.19
C ASP A 126 -16.64 4.12 -22.80
N GLU A 127 -16.94 5.32 -22.26
CA GLU A 127 -17.99 6.23 -22.73
C GLU A 127 -18.00 6.44 -24.25
N LEU A 128 -16.83 6.42 -24.88
CA LEU A 128 -16.67 6.58 -26.33
C LEU A 128 -17.19 5.35 -27.10
N GLU A 129 -16.99 4.14 -26.59
CA GLU A 129 -17.54 2.92 -27.16
C GLU A 129 -19.05 2.82 -26.96
N LEU A 130 -19.54 3.21 -25.77
CA LEU A 130 -20.97 3.32 -25.49
C LEU A 130 -21.65 4.34 -26.42
N GLY A 131 -21.02 5.50 -26.63
CA GLY A 131 -21.51 6.51 -27.59
C GLY A 131 -21.52 6.00 -29.03
N ARG A 132 -20.51 5.22 -29.44
CA ARG A 132 -20.47 4.54 -30.75
C ARG A 132 -21.56 3.48 -30.87
N ALA A 133 -21.78 2.68 -29.82
CA ALA A 133 -22.81 1.66 -29.77
C ALA A 133 -24.20 2.26 -30.00
N LEU A 134 -24.51 3.41 -29.38
CA LEU A 134 -25.83 4.07 -29.51
C LEU A 134 -25.95 5.00 -30.73
N ARG A 135 -24.90 5.16 -31.52
CA ARG A 135 -24.89 6.01 -32.73
C ARG A 135 -26.02 5.70 -33.73
N PRO A 136 -26.46 4.45 -33.95
CA PRO A 136 -27.58 4.14 -34.84
C PRO A 136 -28.89 4.87 -34.48
N LEU A 137 -29.09 5.25 -33.21
CA LEU A 137 -30.28 6.00 -32.77
C LEU A 137 -30.27 7.46 -33.22
N ARG A 138 -29.13 8.01 -33.67
CA ARG A 138 -28.97 9.41 -34.10
C ARG A 138 -29.52 9.65 -35.51
N ARG A 139 -30.81 9.38 -35.70
CA ARG A 139 -31.54 9.58 -36.96
C ARG A 139 -32.40 10.83 -36.91
N ARG A 140 -32.64 11.39 -38.10
CA ARG A 140 -33.57 12.49 -38.31
C ARG A 140 -34.70 12.06 -39.22
N ARG A 141 -35.85 12.71 -39.06
CA ARG A 141 -37.05 12.50 -39.87
C ARG A 141 -37.60 13.87 -40.27
N ALA A 142 -38.16 13.95 -41.47
CA ALA A 142 -39.00 15.05 -41.89
C ALA A 142 -40.19 15.23 -40.91
N SER A 143 -40.28 16.41 -40.30
CA SER A 143 -41.41 16.76 -39.43
C SER A 143 -42.72 16.76 -40.24
N ARG A 144 -43.81 16.31 -39.62
CA ARG A 144 -45.14 16.34 -40.26
C ARG A 144 -45.87 17.67 -40.09
N HIS A 145 -45.40 18.49 -39.15
CA HIS A 145 -46.12 19.69 -38.69
C HIS A 145 -45.26 20.96 -38.75
N HIS A 146 -43.93 20.82 -38.84
CA HIS A 146 -43.02 21.95 -38.96
C HIS A 146 -42.38 21.99 -40.35
N LEU A 147 -42.66 23.07 -41.08
CA LEU A 147 -42.05 23.39 -42.36
C LEU A 147 -41.10 24.59 -42.16
N GLU A 148 -39.92 24.53 -42.78
CA GLU A 148 -39.01 25.67 -42.91
C GLU A 148 -38.95 26.12 -44.36
N ILE A 149 -38.56 27.37 -44.59
CA ILE A 149 -38.34 27.88 -45.93
C ILE A 149 -37.06 27.25 -46.49
N ASP A 150 -37.16 26.62 -47.65
CA ASP A 150 -36.01 26.15 -48.41
C ASP A 150 -35.45 27.36 -49.17
N GLU A 151 -34.57 28.12 -48.52
CA GLU A 151 -34.04 29.39 -49.04
C GLU A 151 -33.43 29.22 -50.43
N GLU A 152 -32.67 28.14 -50.64
CA GLU A 152 -31.97 27.87 -51.90
C GLU A 152 -32.96 27.51 -53.02
N ARG A 153 -33.95 26.62 -52.75
CA ARG A 153 -35.00 26.36 -53.74
C ARG A 153 -35.90 27.55 -53.99
N THR A 154 -36.21 28.32 -52.96
CA THR A 154 -37.03 29.54 -53.08
C THR A 154 -36.32 30.55 -53.97
N ALA A 155 -35.01 30.76 -53.77
CA ALA A 155 -34.21 31.63 -54.62
C ALA A 155 -34.13 31.13 -56.07
N ALA A 156 -33.93 29.82 -56.28
CA ALA A 156 -33.89 29.21 -57.61
C ALA A 156 -35.24 29.34 -58.34
N GLN A 157 -36.35 29.02 -57.65
CA GLN A 157 -37.68 29.09 -58.24
C GLN A 157 -38.13 30.53 -58.50
N LEU A 158 -37.75 31.48 -57.65
CA LEU A 158 -37.94 32.91 -57.90
C LEU A 158 -37.15 33.38 -59.13
N ALA A 159 -35.90 32.94 -59.27
CA ALA A 159 -35.06 33.29 -60.42
C ALA A 159 -35.63 32.76 -61.74
N GLU A 160 -36.20 31.55 -61.74
CA GLU A 160 -36.79 30.91 -62.92
C GLU A 160 -38.19 31.45 -63.27
N SER A 161 -39.08 31.55 -62.29
CA SER A 161 -40.50 31.90 -62.51
C SER A 161 -40.79 33.40 -62.44
N ARG A 162 -39.89 34.19 -61.84
CA ARG A 162 -40.07 35.62 -61.48
C ARG A 162 -41.27 35.92 -60.57
N LEU A 163 -41.84 34.90 -59.94
CA LEU A 163 -42.91 35.03 -58.94
C LEU A 163 -42.33 34.81 -57.53
N PRO A 164 -42.73 35.60 -56.51
CA PRO A 164 -42.25 35.46 -55.14
C PRO A 164 -42.92 34.30 -54.39
N ASP A 165 -42.84 33.09 -54.95
CA ASP A 165 -43.38 31.88 -54.33
C ASP A 165 -42.35 31.25 -53.39
N VAL A 166 -42.76 31.06 -52.12
CA VAL A 166 -41.91 30.48 -51.07
C VAL A 166 -41.99 28.96 -51.13
N VAL A 167 -40.86 28.30 -51.40
CA VAL A 167 -40.77 26.85 -51.36
C VAL A 167 -40.44 26.42 -49.94
N GLN A 168 -41.33 25.63 -49.34
CA GLN A 168 -41.16 25.11 -47.99
C GLN A 168 -40.71 23.65 -48.03
N ARG A 169 -39.83 23.27 -47.10
CA ARG A 169 -39.44 21.87 -46.87
C ARG A 169 -39.68 21.47 -45.42
N PRO A 170 -39.97 20.18 -45.14
CA PRO A 170 -40.11 19.72 -43.77
C PRO A 170 -38.82 19.84 -42.97
N VAL A 171 -38.91 20.40 -41.76
CA VAL A 171 -37.78 20.48 -40.83
C VAL A 171 -37.31 19.08 -40.46
N GLN A 172 -36.01 18.85 -40.46
CA GLN A 172 -35.42 17.57 -40.05
C GLN A 172 -35.29 17.50 -38.52
N GLU A 173 -36.27 16.88 -37.87
CA GLU A 173 -36.32 16.72 -36.42
C GLU A 173 -35.75 15.36 -35.98
N ARG A 174 -35.31 15.29 -34.72
CA ARG A 174 -34.90 14.02 -34.10
C ARG A 174 -36.14 13.14 -33.94
N TRP A 175 -36.00 11.88 -34.36
CA TRP A 175 -37.16 11.00 -34.52
C TRP A 175 -37.74 10.45 -33.21
N LEU A 176 -36.95 10.35 -32.13
CA LEU A 176 -37.34 9.82 -30.83
C LEU A 176 -37.24 10.85 -29.69
N HIS A 177 -38.10 10.69 -28.68
CA HIS A 177 -37.98 11.29 -27.34
C HIS A 177 -37.47 10.23 -26.37
N LEU A 178 -36.73 10.62 -25.32
CA LEU A 178 -36.22 9.69 -24.31
C LEU A 178 -36.86 9.99 -22.95
N VAL A 179 -37.40 8.96 -22.32
CA VAL A 179 -37.74 8.95 -20.89
C VAL A 179 -36.83 7.94 -20.20
N LEU A 180 -35.91 8.45 -19.39
CA LEU A 180 -35.02 7.65 -18.55
C LEU A 180 -35.66 7.52 -17.16
N LEU A 181 -36.15 6.31 -16.83
CA LEU A 181 -36.70 5.99 -15.51
C LEU A 181 -35.58 5.39 -14.65
N VAL A 182 -35.28 5.98 -13.50
CA VAL A 182 -34.28 5.47 -12.57
C VAL A 182 -34.99 4.98 -11.32
N ASP A 183 -34.77 3.72 -10.95
CA ASP A 183 -35.32 3.14 -9.72
C ASP A 183 -34.71 3.84 -8.49
N ASP A 184 -35.58 4.28 -7.58
CA ASP A 184 -35.27 5.06 -6.38
C ASP A 184 -35.15 4.20 -5.10
N GLY A 185 -35.03 2.87 -5.24
CA GLY A 185 -34.74 1.95 -4.15
C GLY A 185 -33.44 2.27 -3.38
N LEU A 186 -33.33 1.80 -2.13
CA LEU A 186 -32.13 2.04 -1.29
C LEU A 186 -30.87 1.41 -1.89
N SER A 187 -30.99 0.25 -2.53
CA SER A 187 -29.88 -0.43 -3.21
C SER A 187 -29.40 0.31 -4.47
N MET A 188 -30.28 1.12 -5.08
CA MET A 188 -29.94 1.98 -6.22
C MET A 188 -29.03 3.16 -5.87
N LEU A 189 -28.78 3.42 -4.57
CA LEU A 189 -27.81 4.43 -4.13
C LEU A 189 -26.37 4.09 -4.56
N LEU A 190 -26.02 2.81 -4.61
CA LEU A 190 -24.73 2.37 -5.15
C LEU A 190 -24.59 2.74 -6.64
N TRP A 191 -25.70 2.78 -7.36
CA TRP A 191 -25.79 3.02 -8.80
C TRP A 191 -26.20 4.45 -9.18
N HIS A 192 -26.37 5.35 -8.19
CA HIS A 192 -26.77 6.74 -8.41
C HIS A 192 -25.88 7.45 -9.44
N ARG A 193 -24.56 7.23 -9.35
CA ARG A 193 -23.59 7.80 -10.28
C ARG A 193 -23.70 7.24 -11.69
N LEU A 194 -23.95 5.92 -11.83
CA LEU A 194 -24.19 5.27 -13.12
C LEU A 194 -25.37 5.94 -13.84
N GLY A 195 -26.48 6.18 -13.13
CA GLY A 195 -27.64 6.88 -13.69
C GLY A 195 -27.32 8.31 -14.14
N ALA A 196 -26.53 9.06 -13.37
CA ALA A 196 -26.12 10.42 -13.72
C ALA A 196 -25.16 10.48 -14.92
N GLU A 197 -24.18 9.56 -14.98
CA GLU A 197 -23.26 9.46 -16.11
C GLU A 197 -23.98 8.99 -17.38
N LEU A 198 -24.91 8.02 -17.28
CA LEU A 198 -25.73 7.56 -18.39
C LEU A 198 -26.60 8.67 -18.95
N ARG A 199 -27.26 9.45 -18.08
CA ARG A 199 -28.01 10.65 -18.49
C ARG A 199 -27.11 11.59 -19.29
N THR A 200 -25.93 11.90 -18.77
CA THR A 200 -24.97 12.82 -19.40
C THR A 200 -24.53 12.29 -20.77
N LEU A 201 -24.29 10.98 -20.88
CA LEU A 201 -23.94 10.32 -22.13
C LEU A 201 -25.08 10.44 -23.15
N LEU A 202 -26.32 10.14 -22.76
CA LEU A 202 -27.50 10.17 -23.65
C LEU A 202 -27.84 11.60 -24.10
N GLU A 203 -27.65 12.59 -23.22
CA GLU A 203 -27.78 14.02 -23.57
C GLU A 203 -26.70 14.44 -24.59
N ARG A 204 -25.43 14.04 -24.36
CA ARG A 204 -24.30 14.33 -25.27
C ARG A 204 -24.40 13.63 -26.63
N LEU A 205 -25.04 12.46 -26.69
CA LEU A 205 -25.27 11.72 -27.93
C LEU A 205 -26.09 12.52 -28.94
N GLY A 206 -27.00 13.39 -28.45
CA GLY A 206 -27.85 14.24 -29.28
C GLY A 206 -28.80 13.48 -30.19
N ALA A 207 -29.15 12.23 -29.84
CA ALA A 207 -30.07 11.39 -30.62
C ALA A 207 -31.55 11.73 -30.41
N PHE A 208 -31.91 12.26 -29.24
CA PHE A 208 -33.30 12.45 -28.83
C PHE A 208 -33.76 13.91 -28.89
N ALA A 209 -35.00 14.15 -29.31
CA ALA A 209 -35.61 15.48 -29.38
C ALA A 209 -35.75 16.12 -28.00
N THR A 210 -36.24 15.34 -27.03
CA THR A 210 -36.29 15.71 -25.61
C THR A 210 -35.80 14.53 -24.77
N THR A 211 -35.17 14.83 -23.64
CA THR A 211 -34.75 13.83 -22.64
C THR A 211 -35.37 14.20 -21.30
N ARG A 212 -36.14 13.29 -20.71
CA ARG A 212 -36.75 13.44 -19.39
C ARG A 212 -36.20 12.36 -18.47
N VAL A 213 -35.84 12.73 -17.25
CA VAL A 213 -35.34 11.81 -16.24
C VAL A 213 -36.32 11.82 -15.07
N LEU A 214 -36.90 10.66 -14.76
CA LEU A 214 -37.90 10.52 -13.69
C LEU A 214 -37.43 9.45 -12.69
N GLY A 215 -37.81 9.62 -11.43
CA GLY A 215 -37.62 8.59 -10.39
C GLY A 215 -38.75 7.57 -10.45
N LEU A 216 -38.42 6.31 -10.19
CA LEU A 216 -39.36 5.19 -10.13
C LEU A 216 -39.31 4.57 -8.73
N ASP A 217 -40.40 4.68 -7.97
CA ASP A 217 -40.53 4.05 -6.65
C ASP A 217 -41.13 2.66 -6.79
N THR A 218 -40.31 1.65 -6.52
CA THR A 218 -40.66 0.22 -6.60
C THR A 218 -40.75 -0.44 -5.22
N ARG A 219 -40.68 0.34 -4.13
CA ARG A 219 -40.66 -0.18 -2.75
C ARG A 219 -41.98 -0.82 -2.33
N THR A 220 -43.09 -0.35 -2.88
CA THR A 220 -44.44 -0.88 -2.63
C THR A 220 -44.83 -1.93 -3.67
N ALA A 221 -45.23 -3.12 -3.21
CA ALA A 221 -45.51 -4.28 -4.07
C ALA A 221 -46.59 -4.03 -5.14
N HIS A 222 -47.66 -3.30 -4.80
CA HIS A 222 -48.87 -3.21 -5.63
C HIS A 222 -49.06 -1.87 -6.34
N GLU A 223 -48.21 -0.87 -6.10
CA GLU A 223 -48.39 0.47 -6.65
C GLU A 223 -47.03 1.11 -6.96
N PRO A 224 -46.44 0.87 -8.15
CA PRO A 224 -45.24 1.59 -8.57
C PRO A 224 -45.59 3.06 -8.86
N ARG A 225 -44.80 3.99 -8.33
CA ARG A 225 -45.05 5.43 -8.45
C ARG A 225 -43.92 6.13 -9.19
N LEU A 226 -44.26 7.20 -9.92
CA LEU A 226 -43.27 8.05 -10.58
C LEU A 226 -43.03 9.33 -9.79
N HIS A 227 -41.79 9.79 -9.82
CA HIS A 227 -41.31 11.00 -9.19
C HIS A 227 -40.72 11.94 -10.22
N ALA A 228 -40.97 13.24 -10.07
CA ALA A 228 -40.43 14.25 -10.98
C ALA A 228 -38.90 14.28 -11.02
N ARG A 229 -38.23 13.85 -9.93
CA ARG A 229 -36.77 13.75 -9.84
C ARG A 229 -36.37 12.47 -9.09
N PRO A 230 -35.39 11.71 -9.60
CA PRO A 230 -34.92 10.51 -8.93
C PRO A 230 -34.21 10.84 -7.61
N PHE A 231 -34.30 9.92 -6.66
CA PHE A 231 -33.71 9.95 -5.33
C PHE A 231 -34.11 11.15 -4.46
N GLN A 232 -35.22 11.81 -4.77
CA GLN A 232 -35.78 12.91 -3.96
C GLN A 232 -37.15 12.49 -3.41
N GLN A 233 -37.16 11.99 -2.18
CA GLN A 233 -38.36 11.46 -1.52
C GLN A 233 -39.49 12.49 -1.37
N ASN A 234 -39.17 13.80 -1.36
CA ASN A 234 -40.13 14.90 -1.27
C ASN A 234 -40.55 15.46 -2.65
N SER A 235 -40.17 14.80 -3.74
CA SER A 235 -40.50 15.28 -5.09
C SER A 235 -41.96 14.99 -5.46
N THR A 236 -42.52 15.82 -6.33
CA THR A 236 -43.91 15.68 -6.80
C THR A 236 -44.15 14.32 -7.44
N HIS A 237 -45.18 13.62 -6.97
CA HIS A 237 -45.66 12.38 -7.56
C HIS A 237 -46.29 12.64 -8.93
N LEU A 238 -45.99 11.77 -9.89
CA LEU A 238 -46.51 11.81 -11.25
C LEU A 238 -47.31 10.54 -11.55
N PRO A 239 -48.42 10.61 -12.31
CA PRO A 239 -49.13 9.42 -12.74
C PRO A 239 -48.29 8.64 -13.76
N THR A 240 -48.40 7.30 -13.76
CA THR A 240 -47.70 6.41 -14.71
C THR A 240 -48.09 6.67 -16.16
N SER A 241 -49.23 7.34 -16.39
CA SER A 241 -49.65 7.83 -17.70
C SER A 241 -48.76 8.91 -18.30
N THR A 242 -47.90 9.56 -17.50
CA THR A 242 -46.96 10.60 -17.96
C THR A 242 -45.93 10.07 -18.97
N VAL A 243 -45.65 8.76 -18.94
CA VAL A 243 -44.72 8.08 -19.85
C VAL A 243 -45.42 7.65 -21.14
N ASN A 244 -46.75 7.67 -21.18
CA ASN A 244 -47.50 7.30 -22.37
C ASN A 244 -47.42 8.42 -23.42
N ASP A 245 -46.95 8.04 -24.61
CA ASP A 245 -46.91 8.91 -25.76
C ASP A 245 -47.74 8.29 -26.89
N PRO A 246 -48.91 8.87 -27.24
CA PRO A 246 -49.76 8.35 -28.31
C PRO A 246 -49.10 8.43 -29.70
N SER A 247 -48.04 9.23 -29.86
CA SER A 247 -47.29 9.28 -31.12
C SER A 247 -46.36 8.08 -31.32
N GLY A 248 -46.11 7.28 -30.27
CA GLY A 248 -45.21 6.12 -30.29
C GLY A 248 -43.75 6.49 -30.51
N ARG A 249 -43.36 7.74 -30.23
CA ARG A 249 -42.00 8.27 -30.46
C ARG A 249 -41.16 8.31 -29.19
N THR A 250 -41.75 8.01 -28.04
CA THR A 250 -41.05 7.99 -26.76
C THR A 250 -40.43 6.63 -26.52
N LEU A 251 -39.10 6.63 -26.44
CA LEU A 251 -38.30 5.52 -25.97
C LEU A 251 -38.21 5.58 -24.44
N VAL A 252 -38.55 4.48 -23.79
CA VAL A 252 -38.44 4.35 -22.33
C VAL A 252 -37.25 3.45 -22.01
N LEU A 253 -36.30 3.98 -21.24
CA LEU A 253 -35.18 3.21 -20.72
C LEU A 253 -35.29 3.17 -19.19
N VAL A 254 -35.49 2.00 -18.63
CA VAL A 254 -35.62 1.80 -17.17
C VAL A 254 -34.29 1.32 -16.60
N VAL A 255 -33.75 1.98 -15.59
CA VAL A 255 -32.50 1.61 -14.92
C VAL A 255 -32.84 1.11 -13.52
N SER A 256 -32.60 -0.18 -13.25
CA SER A 256 -32.93 -0.80 -11.95
C SER A 256 -31.97 -1.95 -11.61
N ASP A 257 -31.85 -2.25 -10.33
CA ASP A 257 -31.21 -3.46 -9.80
C ASP A 257 -32.20 -4.61 -9.54
N GLY A 258 -33.50 -4.38 -9.75
CA GLY A 258 -34.56 -5.38 -9.59
C GLY A 258 -34.93 -5.71 -8.14
N MET A 259 -34.47 -4.93 -7.15
CA MET A 259 -34.63 -5.30 -5.74
C MET A 259 -35.93 -4.80 -5.10
N GLY A 260 -36.62 -3.86 -5.74
CA GLY A 260 -37.92 -3.36 -5.29
C GLY A 260 -38.99 -4.45 -5.19
N ALA A 261 -39.90 -4.32 -4.21
CA ALA A 261 -40.99 -5.27 -4.02
C ALA A 261 -41.86 -5.41 -5.28
N ALA A 262 -42.06 -4.33 -6.04
CA ALA A 262 -42.86 -4.34 -7.26
C ALA A 262 -42.27 -5.24 -8.38
N TRP A 263 -40.94 -5.43 -8.41
CA TRP A 263 -40.29 -6.36 -9.34
C TRP A 263 -40.62 -7.81 -8.97
N ARG A 264 -40.39 -8.17 -7.70
CA ARG A 264 -40.63 -9.52 -7.16
C ARG A 264 -42.10 -9.96 -7.25
N HIS A 265 -43.04 -9.02 -7.07
CA HIS A 265 -44.48 -9.30 -7.17
C HIS A 265 -45.01 -9.26 -8.60
N GLY A 266 -44.17 -9.01 -9.61
CA GLY A 266 -44.57 -9.00 -11.02
C GLY A 266 -45.33 -7.76 -11.48
N THR A 267 -45.66 -6.81 -10.60
CA THR A 267 -46.43 -5.60 -10.97
C THR A 267 -45.66 -4.69 -11.93
N MET A 268 -44.34 -4.61 -11.79
CA MET A 268 -43.50 -3.92 -12.77
C MET A 268 -43.48 -4.59 -14.15
N HIS A 269 -43.61 -5.92 -14.24
CA HIS A 269 -43.63 -6.64 -15.51
C HIS A 269 -44.89 -6.27 -16.32
N GLY A 270 -46.03 -6.17 -15.65
CA GLY A 270 -47.28 -5.69 -16.25
C GLY A 270 -47.18 -4.24 -16.73
N LEU A 271 -46.55 -3.37 -15.94
CA LEU A 271 -46.36 -1.96 -16.31
C LEU A 271 -45.42 -1.80 -17.51
N LEU A 272 -44.29 -2.51 -17.52
CA LEU A 272 -43.36 -2.53 -18.64
C LEU A 272 -44.03 -3.06 -19.91
N SER A 273 -44.83 -4.13 -19.82
CA SER A 273 -45.58 -4.68 -20.94
C SER A 273 -46.56 -3.64 -21.52
N ALA A 274 -47.27 -2.91 -20.65
CA ALA A 274 -48.18 -1.85 -21.08
C ALA A 274 -47.47 -0.68 -21.80
N TRP A 275 -46.26 -0.31 -21.38
CA TRP A 275 -45.45 0.69 -22.07
C TRP A 275 -44.84 0.14 -23.37
N ALA A 276 -44.35 -1.09 -23.35
CA ALA A 276 -43.74 -1.78 -24.48
C ALA A 276 -44.73 -2.06 -25.61
N ALA A 277 -46.04 -2.12 -25.30
CA ALA A 277 -47.12 -2.16 -26.28
C ALA A 277 -47.25 -0.89 -27.13
N ARG A 278 -46.75 0.26 -26.63
CA ARG A 278 -47.00 1.60 -27.19
C ARG A 278 -45.76 2.24 -27.80
N GLY A 279 -44.57 1.85 -27.36
CA GLY A 279 -43.29 2.38 -27.85
C GLY A 279 -42.11 1.48 -27.48
N PRO A 280 -40.90 1.83 -27.92
CA PRO A 280 -39.71 1.05 -27.63
C PRO A 280 -39.35 1.17 -26.13
N VAL A 281 -39.32 0.04 -25.44
CA VAL A 281 -38.96 -0.05 -24.02
C VAL A 281 -37.78 -1.00 -23.85
N ALA A 282 -36.83 -0.62 -23.02
CA ALA A 282 -35.74 -1.48 -22.58
C ALA A 282 -35.47 -1.29 -21.09
N LEU A 283 -35.01 -2.34 -20.44
CA LEU A 283 -34.52 -2.30 -19.08
C LEU A 283 -33.00 -2.41 -19.09
N LEU A 284 -32.33 -1.59 -18.29
CA LEU A 284 -30.90 -1.61 -18.05
C LEU A 284 -30.67 -2.15 -16.63
N HIS A 285 -30.20 -3.39 -16.53
CA HIS A 285 -29.95 -4.04 -15.26
C HIS A 285 -28.59 -3.58 -14.70
N THR A 286 -28.57 -3.05 -13.48
CA THR A 286 -27.32 -2.53 -12.88
C THR A 286 -26.44 -3.62 -12.27
N LEU A 287 -27.04 -4.71 -11.77
CA LEU A 287 -26.32 -5.91 -11.33
C LEU A 287 -25.79 -6.73 -12.54
N PRO A 288 -24.67 -7.44 -12.37
CA PRO A 288 -24.14 -8.34 -13.40
C PRO A 288 -25.05 -9.58 -13.58
N PRO A 289 -24.99 -10.26 -14.74
CA PRO A 289 -25.91 -11.36 -15.08
C PRO A 289 -25.97 -12.50 -14.06
N GLN A 290 -24.85 -12.80 -13.40
CA GLN A 290 -24.77 -13.87 -12.40
C GLN A 290 -25.64 -13.58 -11.16
N MET A 291 -26.06 -12.34 -10.95
CA MET A 291 -26.88 -11.91 -9.81
C MET A 291 -28.34 -11.62 -10.18
N TRP A 292 -28.73 -11.78 -11.45
CA TRP A 292 -30.11 -11.52 -11.88
C TRP A 292 -31.11 -12.50 -11.24
N GLU A 293 -30.69 -13.74 -11.00
CA GLU A 293 -31.56 -14.74 -10.35
C GLU A 293 -32.02 -14.32 -8.95
N ALA A 294 -31.16 -13.60 -8.21
CA ALA A 294 -31.46 -13.10 -6.87
C ALA A 294 -32.29 -11.79 -6.88
N SER A 295 -32.42 -11.15 -8.05
CA SER A 295 -33.25 -9.96 -8.27
C SER A 295 -34.68 -10.36 -8.66
N GLY A 296 -35.58 -9.38 -8.71
CA GLY A 296 -36.93 -9.58 -9.26
C GLY A 296 -36.98 -9.41 -10.79
N ILE A 297 -35.85 -9.40 -11.50
CA ILE A 297 -35.76 -9.22 -12.94
C ILE A 297 -35.05 -10.45 -13.52
N HIS A 298 -35.84 -11.35 -14.09
CA HIS A 298 -35.35 -12.54 -14.77
C HIS A 298 -35.35 -12.31 -16.28
N ALA A 299 -34.34 -12.83 -16.98
CA ALA A 299 -34.26 -12.69 -18.43
C ALA A 299 -33.68 -13.93 -19.10
N GLU A 300 -34.32 -14.33 -20.20
CA GLU A 300 -33.90 -15.47 -21.02
C GLU A 300 -33.49 -14.98 -22.40
N ARG A 301 -32.58 -15.69 -23.07
CA ARG A 301 -31.99 -15.18 -24.31
C ARG A 301 -32.75 -15.66 -25.55
N TRP A 302 -33.31 -14.72 -26.30
CA TRP A 302 -34.08 -14.98 -27.52
C TRP A 302 -33.48 -14.28 -28.74
N GLN A 303 -33.85 -14.73 -29.94
CA GLN A 303 -33.58 -14.00 -31.18
C GLN A 303 -34.74 -13.06 -31.48
N ALA A 304 -34.44 -11.77 -31.61
CA ALA A 304 -35.41 -10.73 -31.89
C ALA A 304 -35.14 -10.11 -33.26
N THR A 305 -36.19 -9.99 -34.08
CA THR A 305 -36.15 -9.32 -35.38
C THR A 305 -37.23 -8.24 -35.42
N THR A 306 -36.91 -7.03 -35.87
CA THR A 306 -37.93 -5.98 -36.07
C THR A 306 -38.08 -5.61 -37.53
N ARG A 307 -39.34 -5.43 -37.96
CA ARG A 307 -39.67 -4.90 -39.29
C ARG A 307 -40.00 -3.40 -39.23
N ARG A 308 -40.12 -2.83 -38.03
CA ARG A 308 -40.49 -1.43 -37.80
C ARG A 308 -39.41 -0.70 -37.01
N ILE A 309 -38.79 0.27 -37.67
CA ILE A 309 -37.76 1.14 -37.08
C ILE A 309 -38.37 1.93 -35.92
N GLY A 310 -37.78 1.82 -34.72
CA GLY A 310 -38.23 2.50 -33.50
C GLY A 310 -39.67 2.22 -33.10
N GLY A 311 -40.25 1.11 -33.57
CA GLY A 311 -41.61 0.69 -33.23
C GLY A 311 -41.74 0.19 -31.79
N ALA A 312 -42.98 0.03 -31.34
CA ALA A 312 -43.31 -0.68 -30.11
C ALA A 312 -42.72 -2.10 -30.12
N ASN A 313 -42.40 -2.65 -28.94
CA ASN A 313 -41.79 -3.97 -28.85
C ASN A 313 -42.74 -5.08 -29.35
N THR A 314 -44.05 -4.83 -29.37
CA THR A 314 -45.06 -5.70 -30.01
C THR A 314 -44.87 -5.88 -31.51
N SER A 315 -44.05 -5.06 -32.17
CA SER A 315 -43.71 -5.19 -33.59
C SER A 315 -42.52 -6.13 -33.86
N TRP A 316 -41.95 -6.74 -32.81
CA TRP A 316 -40.81 -7.64 -32.92
C TRP A 316 -41.29 -9.08 -33.10
N GLU A 317 -40.57 -9.81 -33.92
CA GLU A 317 -40.70 -11.24 -34.14
C GLU A 317 -39.64 -11.94 -33.29
N ILE A 318 -40.10 -12.82 -32.38
CA ILE A 318 -39.25 -13.50 -31.40
C ILE A 318 -39.21 -14.99 -31.74
N THR A 319 -38.00 -15.53 -31.77
CA THR A 319 -37.74 -16.94 -32.09
C THR A 319 -36.71 -17.51 -31.13
N ASP A 320 -36.85 -18.79 -30.79
CA ASP A 320 -35.83 -19.50 -30.04
C ASP A 320 -34.56 -19.69 -30.89
N ARG A 321 -33.41 -19.80 -30.22
CA ARG A 321 -32.09 -19.93 -30.87
C ARG A 321 -31.90 -21.25 -31.60
N VAL A 322 -32.52 -22.31 -31.07
CA VAL A 322 -32.23 -23.70 -31.43
C VAL A 322 -33.52 -24.45 -31.75
N LEU A 323 -34.60 -24.18 -31.03
CA LEU A 323 -35.87 -24.86 -31.18
C LEU A 323 -36.70 -24.24 -32.32
N PRO A 324 -37.38 -25.08 -33.12
CA PRO A 324 -38.39 -24.63 -34.06
C PRO A 324 -39.48 -23.78 -33.36
N PRO A 325 -40.11 -22.83 -34.07
CA PRO A 325 -41.15 -21.97 -33.50
C PRO A 325 -42.29 -22.74 -32.82
N ASP A 326 -42.64 -23.90 -33.36
CA ASP A 326 -43.73 -24.76 -32.85
C ASP A 326 -43.43 -25.41 -31.49
N LEU A 327 -42.16 -25.40 -31.04
CA LEU A 327 -41.71 -26.04 -29.79
C LEU A 327 -41.34 -25.05 -28.69
N ALA A 328 -41.12 -23.77 -29.04
CA ALA A 328 -40.74 -22.72 -28.10
C ALA A 328 -41.33 -21.38 -28.54
N GLU A 329 -42.51 -21.05 -28.00
CA GLU A 329 -43.17 -19.76 -28.20
C GLU A 329 -42.80 -18.80 -27.06
N PHE A 330 -42.53 -17.55 -27.40
CA PHE A 330 -42.32 -16.49 -26.42
C PHE A 330 -43.67 -15.96 -25.92
N ASP A 331 -43.93 -16.08 -24.62
CA ASP A 331 -45.16 -15.58 -23.99
C ASP A 331 -45.01 -14.12 -23.54
N GLY A 332 -45.91 -13.24 -24.03
CA GLY A 332 -45.97 -11.83 -23.65
C GLY A 332 -45.29 -10.84 -24.61
N ILE A 333 -45.09 -9.61 -24.14
CA ILE A 333 -44.48 -8.53 -24.94
C ILE A 333 -42.97 -8.50 -24.65
N PRO A 334 -42.09 -8.59 -25.67
CA PRO A 334 -40.66 -8.74 -25.43
C PRO A 334 -40.06 -7.46 -24.87
N VAL A 335 -39.50 -7.48 -23.67
CA VAL A 335 -38.77 -6.34 -23.10
C VAL A 335 -37.31 -6.74 -22.90
N PRO A 336 -36.34 -6.13 -23.62
CA PRO A 336 -34.95 -6.51 -23.48
C PRO A 336 -34.37 -6.03 -22.13
N VAL A 337 -33.58 -6.90 -21.49
CA VAL A 337 -32.87 -6.66 -20.22
C VAL A 337 -31.38 -6.53 -20.51
N LEU A 338 -30.92 -5.30 -20.67
CA LEU A 338 -29.59 -4.96 -21.13
C LEU A 338 -28.62 -4.75 -19.97
N GLU A 339 -27.39 -5.19 -20.15
CA GLU A 339 -26.27 -4.75 -19.30
C GLU A 339 -25.81 -3.33 -19.73
N PRO A 340 -25.24 -2.53 -18.82
CA PRO A 340 -24.66 -1.21 -19.13
C PRO A 340 -23.31 -1.33 -19.85
N THR A 341 -23.27 -2.14 -20.91
CA THR A 341 -22.07 -2.42 -21.73
C THR A 341 -22.29 -2.00 -23.18
N ALA A 342 -21.19 -1.69 -23.88
CA ALA A 342 -21.25 -1.26 -25.27
C ALA A 342 -21.78 -2.36 -26.21
N ALA A 343 -21.56 -3.63 -25.89
CA ALA A 343 -22.07 -4.76 -26.68
C ALA A 343 -23.61 -4.85 -26.62
N ALA A 344 -24.18 -4.92 -25.42
CA ALA A 344 -25.63 -5.04 -25.25
C ALA A 344 -26.39 -3.83 -25.83
N LEU A 345 -25.87 -2.61 -25.62
CA LEU A 345 -26.46 -1.40 -26.18
C LEU A 345 -26.31 -1.30 -27.71
N ARG A 346 -25.23 -1.85 -28.27
CA ARG A 346 -25.03 -1.90 -29.73
C ARG A 346 -26.12 -2.77 -30.35
N ASP A 347 -26.25 -4.02 -29.90
CA ASP A 347 -27.20 -4.98 -30.48
C ASP A 347 -28.64 -4.46 -30.41
N TRP A 348 -29.03 -3.91 -29.26
CA TRP A 348 -30.34 -3.27 -29.08
C TRP A 348 -30.55 -2.05 -29.97
N SER A 349 -29.58 -1.13 -30.05
CA SER A 349 -29.73 0.06 -30.90
C SER A 349 -29.75 -0.27 -32.39
N HIS A 350 -29.02 -1.30 -32.82
CA HIS A 350 -29.03 -1.78 -34.19
C HIS A 350 -30.38 -2.38 -34.55
N LEU A 351 -30.97 -3.21 -33.65
CA LEU A 351 -32.33 -3.71 -33.80
C LEU A 351 -33.31 -2.55 -34.00
N LEU A 352 -33.30 -1.56 -33.11
CA LEU A 352 -34.24 -0.43 -33.19
C LEU A 352 -34.08 0.43 -34.45
N ALA A 353 -32.85 0.59 -34.96
CA ALA A 353 -32.54 1.48 -36.07
C ALA A 353 -32.56 0.81 -37.46
N SER A 354 -32.50 -0.52 -37.52
CA SER A 354 -32.27 -1.27 -38.76
C SER A 354 -33.38 -2.28 -39.00
N PRO A 355 -34.28 -2.06 -39.97
CA PRO A 355 -35.35 -3.00 -40.26
C PRO A 355 -34.79 -4.30 -40.85
N GLY A 356 -35.35 -5.45 -40.46
CA GLY A 356 -34.93 -6.78 -40.92
C GLY A 356 -33.64 -7.30 -40.28
N THR A 357 -33.09 -6.60 -39.28
CA THR A 357 -31.94 -7.11 -38.52
C THR A 357 -32.41 -8.03 -37.41
N THR A 358 -31.79 -9.21 -37.32
CA THR A 358 -31.97 -10.16 -36.23
C THR A 358 -30.81 -10.03 -35.26
N VAL A 359 -31.11 -9.88 -33.96
CA VAL A 359 -30.11 -9.84 -32.90
C VAL A 359 -30.52 -10.78 -31.77
N GLU A 360 -29.52 -11.26 -31.03
CA GLU A 360 -29.76 -12.02 -29.82
C GLU A 360 -29.84 -11.08 -28.61
N LEU A 361 -30.96 -11.11 -27.89
CA LEU A 361 -31.16 -10.28 -26.71
C LEU A 361 -31.73 -11.10 -25.54
N PRO A 362 -31.26 -10.87 -24.31
CA PRO A 362 -31.99 -11.29 -23.10
C PRO A 362 -33.33 -10.53 -23.02
N LEU A 363 -34.44 -11.25 -23.01
CA LEU A 363 -35.79 -10.73 -22.87
C LEU A 363 -36.34 -11.06 -21.49
N LEU A 364 -37.06 -10.11 -20.90
CA LEU A 364 -37.67 -10.20 -19.59
C LEU A 364 -38.62 -11.40 -19.53
N ALA A 365 -38.37 -12.30 -18.59
CA ALA A 365 -39.23 -13.44 -18.28
C ALA A 365 -40.20 -13.08 -17.15
N LEU A 366 -41.36 -13.74 -17.11
CA LEU A 366 -42.28 -13.60 -15.99
C LEU A 366 -41.69 -14.25 -14.73
N PRO A 367 -41.87 -13.68 -13.53
CA PRO A 367 -41.39 -14.27 -12.29
C PRO A 367 -41.99 -15.67 -12.11
N SER A 368 -41.16 -16.68 -11.85
CA SER A 368 -41.64 -18.03 -11.58
C SER A 368 -42.44 -18.07 -10.27
N GLN A 369 -43.71 -18.47 -10.33
CA GLN A 369 -44.60 -18.59 -9.16
C GLN A 369 -44.12 -19.63 -8.12
N TYR A 370 -43.12 -20.44 -8.47
CA TYR A 370 -42.55 -21.51 -7.64
C TYR A 370 -41.20 -21.18 -7.00
N ALA A 371 -40.67 -19.96 -7.18
CA ALA A 371 -39.49 -19.54 -6.43
C ALA A 371 -39.89 -19.37 -4.95
N ALA A 372 -39.59 -20.37 -4.14
CA ALA A 372 -39.93 -20.40 -2.72
C ALA A 372 -39.41 -19.13 -2.03
N VAL A 373 -40.33 -18.30 -1.55
CA VAL A 373 -40.03 -17.20 -0.64
C VAL A 373 -39.69 -17.84 0.71
N THR A 374 -38.41 -18.09 0.94
CA THR A 374 -37.93 -18.46 2.27
C THR A 374 -38.26 -17.30 3.20
N SER A 375 -39.06 -17.58 4.24
CA SER A 375 -39.52 -16.55 5.17
C SER A 375 -38.34 -15.96 5.96
N SER A 376 -38.39 -14.64 6.09
CA SER A 376 -37.31 -13.71 6.34
C SER A 376 -36.91 -13.55 7.82
N ARG A 377 -36.69 -14.65 8.55
CA ARG A 377 -36.23 -14.56 9.95
C ARG A 377 -34.71 -14.66 10.13
N ASP A 378 -33.99 -15.37 9.25
CA ASP A 378 -32.54 -15.58 9.41
C ASP A 378 -31.64 -14.89 8.36
N LEU A 379 -32.23 -14.14 7.41
CA LEU A 379 -31.50 -13.40 6.35
C LEU A 379 -30.57 -12.31 6.89
N TYR A 380 -30.76 -11.89 8.15
CA TYR A 380 -29.93 -10.88 8.81
C TYR A 380 -28.73 -11.46 9.56
N SER A 381 -28.59 -12.80 9.58
CA SER A 381 -27.49 -13.46 10.27
C SER A 381 -26.21 -13.37 9.43
N ALA A 382 -25.10 -13.03 10.08
CA ALA A 382 -23.78 -13.02 9.44
C ALA A 382 -23.39 -14.40 8.89
N GLN A 383 -23.95 -15.48 9.45
CA GLN A 383 -23.75 -16.85 9.01
C GLN A 383 -24.48 -17.13 7.68
N HIS A 384 -25.76 -16.76 7.55
CA HIS A 384 -26.47 -16.93 6.28
C HIS A 384 -25.81 -16.12 5.15
N PHE A 385 -25.35 -14.91 5.45
CA PHE A 385 -24.58 -14.13 4.48
C PHE A 385 -23.24 -14.80 4.13
N ARG A 386 -22.52 -15.38 5.10
CA ARG A 386 -21.29 -16.15 4.82
C ARG A 386 -21.54 -17.31 3.87
N ASP A 387 -22.66 -18.01 4.04
CA ASP A 387 -22.99 -19.19 3.25
C ASP A 387 -23.48 -18.83 1.83
N ALA A 388 -24.00 -17.62 1.63
CA ALA A 388 -24.55 -17.15 0.34
C ALA A 388 -23.65 -16.18 -0.44
N ALA A 389 -22.73 -15.47 0.22
CA ALA A 389 -21.89 -14.44 -0.40
C ALA A 389 -20.58 -15.00 -0.95
N THR A 390 -20.02 -14.33 -1.96
CA THR A 390 -18.66 -14.64 -2.41
C THR A 390 -17.63 -14.38 -1.29
N PRO A 391 -16.52 -15.13 -1.23
CA PRO A 391 -15.47 -14.91 -0.24
C PRO A 391 -14.96 -13.46 -0.21
N GLU A 392 -14.85 -12.83 -1.39
CA GLU A 392 -14.45 -11.43 -1.55
C GLU A 392 -15.49 -10.46 -0.98
N ALA A 393 -16.79 -10.72 -1.18
CA ALA A 393 -17.86 -9.91 -0.58
C ALA A 393 -17.91 -10.08 0.95
N TYR A 394 -17.73 -11.30 1.45
CA TYR A 394 -17.69 -11.58 2.88
C TYR A 394 -16.51 -10.86 3.57
N ARG A 395 -15.31 -10.94 2.99
CA ARG A 395 -14.15 -10.17 3.47
C ARG A 395 -14.38 -8.68 3.36
N LEU A 396 -14.96 -8.19 2.26
CA LEU A 396 -15.28 -6.76 2.10
C LEU A 396 -16.27 -6.28 3.19
N ALA A 397 -17.25 -7.10 3.57
CA ALA A 397 -18.18 -6.80 4.65
C ALA A 397 -17.46 -6.58 5.99
N ALA A 398 -16.40 -7.35 6.29
CA ALA A 398 -15.57 -7.15 7.48
C ALA A 398 -14.84 -5.79 7.47
N HIS A 399 -14.24 -5.42 6.34
CA HIS A 399 -13.58 -4.12 6.18
C HIS A 399 -14.58 -2.96 6.28
N LEU A 400 -15.79 -3.11 5.74
CA LEU A 400 -16.87 -2.12 5.88
C LEU A 400 -17.39 -2.02 7.32
N ALA A 401 -17.53 -3.15 8.02
CA ALA A 401 -17.94 -3.21 9.41
C ALA A 401 -16.94 -2.49 10.33
N ALA A 402 -15.64 -2.60 10.04
CA ALA A 402 -14.57 -1.92 10.80
C ALA A 402 -14.66 -0.39 10.75
N VAL A 403 -15.14 0.17 9.64
CA VAL A 403 -15.20 1.63 9.37
C VAL A 403 -16.60 2.21 9.60
N SER A 404 -17.55 1.39 10.06
CA SER A 404 -18.94 1.78 10.29
C SER A 404 -19.13 2.77 11.46
N PRO A 405 -20.10 3.71 11.41
CA PRO A 405 -21.12 3.90 10.36
C PRO A 405 -20.57 4.54 9.07
N LEU A 406 -21.18 4.20 7.93
CA LEU A 406 -20.64 4.44 6.59
C LEU A 406 -21.68 5.01 5.61
N SER A 407 -21.25 5.88 4.69
CA SER A 407 -22.05 6.32 3.52
C SER A 407 -21.56 5.64 2.25
N VAL A 408 -22.30 5.72 1.14
CA VAL A 408 -21.90 5.11 -0.14
C VAL A 408 -20.50 5.55 -0.62
N PRO A 409 -20.11 6.85 -0.54
CA PRO A 409 -18.74 7.24 -0.87
C PRO A 409 -17.67 6.60 0.03
N VAL A 410 -17.97 6.42 1.32
CA VAL A 410 -17.06 5.74 2.26
C VAL A 410 -16.96 4.24 1.92
N MET A 411 -18.07 3.61 1.54
CA MET A 411 -18.07 2.22 1.04
C MET A 411 -17.13 2.07 -0.16
N ARG A 412 -17.18 3.00 -1.11
CA ARG A 412 -16.31 3.01 -2.29
C ARG A 412 -14.85 3.28 -1.94
N LEU A 413 -14.59 4.14 -0.95
CA LEU A 413 -13.25 4.35 -0.43
C LEU A 413 -12.68 3.05 0.18
N VAL A 414 -13.44 2.36 1.03
CA VAL A 414 -13.06 1.05 1.57
C VAL A 414 -12.83 0.04 0.45
N GLN A 415 -13.74 -0.06 -0.52
CA GLN A 415 -13.64 -0.93 -1.68
C GLN A 415 -12.33 -0.70 -2.48
N SER A 416 -11.85 0.53 -2.57
CA SER A 416 -10.60 0.87 -3.27
C SER A 416 -9.34 0.73 -2.40
N ALA A 417 -9.49 0.65 -1.08
CA ALA A 417 -8.38 0.60 -0.13
C ALA A 417 -7.99 -0.83 0.28
N VAL A 418 -8.87 -1.80 0.05
CA VAL A 418 -8.60 -3.22 0.32
C VAL A 418 -7.48 -3.78 -0.59
N PRO A 419 -6.70 -4.77 -0.13
CA PRO A 419 -5.50 -5.25 -0.85
C PRO A 419 -5.80 -6.10 -2.10
N TRP A 420 -7.06 -6.34 -2.46
CA TRP A 420 -7.47 -7.12 -3.63
C TRP A 420 -8.38 -6.29 -4.54
N PRO A 421 -8.57 -6.67 -5.83
CA PRO A 421 -9.42 -5.92 -6.76
C PRO A 421 -10.91 -6.11 -6.46
N ALA A 422 -11.44 -5.40 -5.46
CA ALA A 422 -12.86 -5.45 -5.11
C ALA A 422 -13.73 -4.74 -6.15
N ARG A 423 -14.64 -5.49 -6.79
CA ARG A 423 -15.57 -4.98 -7.80
C ARG A 423 -16.84 -4.42 -7.16
N THR A 424 -17.57 -3.60 -7.91
CA THR A 424 -18.87 -3.05 -7.45
C THR A 424 -19.89 -4.16 -7.20
N SER A 425 -19.77 -5.33 -7.86
CA SER A 425 -20.59 -6.52 -7.58
C SER A 425 -20.42 -7.02 -6.15
N HIS A 426 -19.18 -7.09 -5.63
CA HIS A 426 -18.93 -7.50 -4.25
C HIS A 426 -19.56 -6.52 -3.26
N LEU A 427 -19.49 -5.21 -3.54
CA LEU A 427 -20.15 -4.20 -2.70
C LEU A 427 -21.68 -4.32 -2.78
N ALA A 428 -22.23 -4.64 -3.96
CA ALA A 428 -23.65 -4.90 -4.14
C ALA A 428 -24.08 -6.15 -3.35
N GLU A 429 -23.33 -7.25 -3.38
CA GLU A 429 -23.60 -8.44 -2.56
C GLU A 429 -23.73 -8.08 -1.07
N VAL A 430 -22.80 -7.30 -0.51
CA VAL A 430 -22.88 -6.89 0.91
C VAL A 430 -24.11 -6.03 1.19
N PHE A 431 -24.44 -5.09 0.29
CA PHE A 431 -25.58 -4.21 0.47
C PHE A 431 -26.92 -4.94 0.32
N LEU A 432 -27.00 -5.90 -0.59
CA LEU A 432 -28.19 -6.72 -0.87
C LEU A 432 -28.36 -7.88 0.12
N GLY A 433 -27.26 -8.32 0.74
CA GLY A 433 -27.23 -9.40 1.73
C GLY A 433 -27.86 -9.06 3.08
N GLY A 434 -28.50 -7.90 3.22
CA GLY A 434 -29.30 -7.53 4.40
C GLY A 434 -28.51 -7.18 5.67
N LEU A 435 -27.17 -7.20 5.61
CA LEU A 435 -26.30 -6.94 6.76
C LEU A 435 -26.28 -5.46 7.20
N ILE A 436 -26.60 -4.56 6.26
CA ILE A 436 -26.45 -3.11 6.43
C ILE A 436 -27.84 -2.47 6.56
N ARG A 437 -28.01 -1.58 7.54
CA ARG A 437 -29.29 -0.88 7.81
C ARG A 437 -29.12 0.64 7.78
N PRO A 438 -30.13 1.41 7.36
CA PRO A 438 -30.10 2.86 7.47
C PRO A 438 -29.86 3.30 8.93
N TYR A 439 -29.00 4.30 9.12
CA TYR A 439 -28.61 4.84 10.41
C TYR A 439 -28.84 6.37 10.44
N PRO A 440 -29.32 6.95 11.55
CA PRO A 440 -29.62 8.38 11.62
C PRO A 440 -28.38 9.24 11.36
N ALA A 441 -28.56 10.24 10.50
CA ALA A 441 -27.51 11.18 10.12
C ALA A 441 -27.07 12.07 11.29
N PRO A 442 -25.77 12.44 11.40
CA PRO A 442 -25.22 13.25 12.49
C PRO A 442 -25.53 14.76 12.38
N VAL A 443 -26.22 15.20 11.32
CA VAL A 443 -26.60 16.61 11.11
C VAL A 443 -28.12 16.73 10.94
N PRO A 444 -28.74 17.79 11.48
CA PRO A 444 -30.15 18.07 11.23
C PRO A 444 -30.37 18.46 9.77
N GLY A 445 -31.29 17.78 9.07
CA GLY A 445 -31.74 18.14 7.72
C GLY A 445 -31.77 16.96 6.73
N PRO A 446 -32.49 17.10 5.60
CA PRO A 446 -32.51 16.07 4.57
C PRO A 446 -31.17 16.00 3.86
N LEU A 447 -30.42 14.91 4.09
CA LEU A 447 -29.19 14.64 3.35
C LEU A 447 -29.50 14.27 1.89
N PRO A 448 -28.66 14.67 0.92
CA PRO A 448 -28.73 14.11 -0.43
C PRO A 448 -28.66 12.57 -0.36
N ALA A 449 -29.35 11.87 -1.25
CA ALA A 449 -29.54 10.42 -1.15
C ALA A 449 -28.23 9.60 -1.06
N LYS A 450 -27.17 10.02 -1.79
CA LYS A 450 -25.83 9.42 -1.72
C LYS A 450 -25.12 9.55 -0.36
N HIS A 451 -25.65 10.39 0.53
CA HIS A 451 -25.12 10.66 1.87
C HIS A 451 -25.96 10.05 2.97
N LEU A 452 -26.96 9.21 2.64
CA LEU A 452 -27.59 8.36 3.63
C LEU A 452 -26.52 7.51 4.33
N VAL A 453 -26.60 7.50 5.65
CA VAL A 453 -25.67 6.79 6.52
C VAL A 453 -26.24 5.42 6.81
N PHE A 454 -25.37 4.44 6.82
CA PHE A 454 -25.71 3.06 7.10
C PHE A 454 -24.80 2.49 8.19
N ASP A 455 -25.30 1.51 8.92
CA ASP A 455 -24.54 0.81 9.93
C ASP A 455 -24.90 -0.69 9.95
N PHE A 456 -23.99 -1.50 10.48
CA PHE A 456 -24.21 -2.92 10.76
C PHE A 456 -24.81 -3.07 12.17
N PRO A 457 -25.65 -4.09 12.43
CA PRO A 457 -25.98 -4.50 13.80
C PRO A 457 -24.73 -4.91 14.58
N ASP A 458 -24.67 -4.63 15.89
CA ASP A 458 -23.48 -4.90 16.71
C ASP A 458 -23.11 -6.40 16.75
N GLU A 459 -24.11 -7.28 16.74
CA GLU A 459 -23.94 -8.73 16.65
C GLU A 459 -23.26 -9.13 15.32
N THR A 460 -23.74 -8.59 14.20
CA THR A 460 -23.15 -8.83 12.87
C THR A 460 -21.73 -8.28 12.77
N LYS A 461 -21.45 -7.09 13.34
CA LYS A 461 -20.09 -6.54 13.37
C LYS A 461 -19.12 -7.47 14.07
N SER A 462 -19.55 -8.09 15.17
CA SER A 462 -18.67 -8.99 15.94
C SER A 462 -18.17 -10.16 15.10
N VAL A 463 -19.09 -10.85 14.43
CA VAL A 463 -18.79 -12.00 13.59
C VAL A 463 -17.95 -11.61 12.38
N LEU A 464 -18.27 -10.48 11.73
CA LEU A 464 -17.53 -10.03 10.54
C LEU A 464 -16.10 -9.57 10.88
N LEU A 465 -15.88 -8.92 12.03
CA LEU A 465 -14.55 -8.48 12.43
C LEU A 465 -13.62 -9.64 12.79
N ASP A 466 -14.18 -10.77 13.24
CA ASP A 466 -13.43 -12.00 13.51
C ASP A 466 -13.09 -12.78 12.22
N ALA A 467 -13.70 -12.43 11.08
CA ALA A 467 -13.49 -13.13 9.81
C ALA A 467 -12.20 -12.75 9.07
N VAL A 468 -11.56 -11.65 9.44
CA VAL A 468 -10.38 -11.10 8.75
C VAL A 468 -9.26 -10.79 9.77
N PRO A 469 -7.98 -11.06 9.44
CA PRO A 469 -6.87 -10.74 10.34
C PRO A 469 -6.84 -9.25 10.72
N GLN A 470 -6.60 -8.98 12.00
CA GLN A 470 -6.60 -7.62 12.56
C GLN A 470 -5.57 -6.69 11.87
N SER A 471 -4.41 -7.24 11.50
CA SER A 471 -3.37 -6.53 10.77
C SER A 471 -3.85 -6.04 9.40
N GLU A 472 -4.74 -6.79 8.75
CA GLU A 472 -5.35 -6.43 7.47
C GLU A 472 -6.35 -5.28 7.65
N LEU A 473 -7.22 -5.36 8.67
CA LEU A 473 -8.19 -4.30 8.99
C LEU A 473 -7.48 -2.98 9.34
N LEU A 474 -6.41 -3.04 10.14
CA LEU A 474 -5.60 -1.87 10.49
C LEU A 474 -4.86 -1.29 9.28
N ARG A 475 -4.39 -2.12 8.35
CA ARG A 475 -3.76 -1.68 7.10
C ARG A 475 -4.76 -0.94 6.21
N THR A 476 -5.96 -1.49 6.02
CA THR A 476 -7.03 -0.84 5.26
C THR A 476 -7.42 0.50 5.92
N GLY A 477 -7.56 0.52 7.26
CA GLY A 477 -7.83 1.74 8.02
C GLY A 477 -6.76 2.83 7.80
N ARG A 478 -5.48 2.46 7.86
CA ARG A 478 -4.35 3.39 7.59
C ARG A 478 -4.34 3.89 6.15
N SER A 479 -4.62 3.02 5.17
CA SER A 479 -4.73 3.37 3.75
C SER A 479 -5.83 4.41 3.49
N ILE A 480 -7.01 4.21 4.10
CA ILE A 480 -8.14 5.15 4.07
C ILE A 480 -7.75 6.49 4.70
N GLY A 481 -7.09 6.47 5.87
CA GLY A 481 -6.60 7.66 6.56
C GLY A 481 -5.67 8.49 5.69
N ARG A 482 -4.61 7.87 5.13
CA ARG A 482 -3.67 8.53 4.22
C ARG A 482 -4.37 9.12 3.00
N ARG A 483 -5.31 8.39 2.41
CA ARG A 483 -6.03 8.86 1.23
C ARG A 483 -6.88 10.09 1.54
N LEU A 484 -7.52 10.13 2.70
CA LEU A 484 -8.29 11.31 3.14
C LEU A 484 -7.39 12.51 3.45
N GLU A 485 -6.19 12.29 4.00
CA GLU A 485 -5.19 13.34 4.25
C GLU A 485 -4.66 13.95 2.94
N GLU A 486 -4.33 13.13 1.94
CA GLU A 486 -3.93 13.59 0.59
C GLU A 486 -5.01 14.47 -0.10
N LEU A 487 -6.27 14.29 0.29
CA LEU A 487 -7.42 14.97 -0.29
C LEU A 487 -7.85 16.21 0.52
N ALA A 488 -7.30 16.40 1.72
CA ALA A 488 -7.55 17.59 2.52
C ALA A 488 -6.86 18.81 1.89
N GLY A 489 -7.64 19.85 1.57
CA GLY A 489 -7.12 21.13 1.04
C GLY A 489 -7.45 21.43 -0.43
N ASN A 490 -8.04 20.49 -1.20
CA ASN A 490 -8.32 20.66 -2.62
C ASN A 490 -9.81 20.46 -2.98
N SER A 491 -10.59 21.55 -2.95
CA SER A 491 -11.90 21.74 -3.64
C SER A 491 -13.20 21.24 -2.94
N PRO A 492 -14.37 21.93 -3.07
CA PRO A 492 -15.56 21.77 -2.20
C PRO A 492 -16.67 20.81 -2.69
N ASP A 493 -17.02 19.71 -1.97
CA ASP A 493 -17.92 18.64 -2.49
C ASP A 493 -17.98 17.37 -1.61
N PHE A 494 -18.04 17.47 -0.27
CA PHE A 494 -18.32 16.34 0.65
C PHE A 494 -18.55 16.81 2.09
N PRO A 495 -19.33 16.11 2.94
CA PRO A 495 -19.18 16.21 4.39
C PRO A 495 -18.74 14.87 4.99
N ALA A 496 -17.46 14.51 4.88
CA ALA A 496 -16.76 13.89 6.00
C ALA A 496 -15.98 14.99 6.65
N TRP A 497 -16.15 15.05 7.95
CA TRP A 497 -15.64 16.11 8.76
C TRP A 497 -14.28 15.68 9.27
N LEU A 498 -13.22 16.12 8.59
CA LEU A 498 -11.88 16.04 9.13
C LEU A 498 -11.76 17.16 10.18
N ALA A 499 -11.48 16.82 11.43
CA ALA A 499 -11.19 17.83 12.45
C ALA A 499 -9.96 18.63 11.99
N HIS A 500 -10.14 19.92 11.70
CA HIS A 500 -9.09 20.80 11.18
C HIS A 500 -9.19 22.15 11.88
N PRO A 501 -8.10 22.68 12.46
CA PRO A 501 -8.13 23.92 13.25
C PRO A 501 -8.72 25.12 12.47
N ASP A 502 -8.50 25.17 11.16
CA ASP A 502 -9.01 26.23 10.26
C ASP A 502 -10.30 25.87 9.49
N GLY A 503 -11.04 24.83 9.91
CA GLY A 503 -12.26 24.39 9.24
C GLY A 503 -13.41 25.41 9.25
N SER A 504 -14.14 25.53 8.15
CA SER A 504 -15.23 26.52 8.00
C SER A 504 -16.55 26.11 8.66
N ALA A 505 -16.69 24.87 9.11
CA ALA A 505 -17.95 24.39 9.67
C ALA A 505 -17.78 23.63 10.99
N GLN A 506 -18.80 23.69 11.86
CA GLN A 506 -18.73 23.29 13.27
C GLN A 506 -19.39 21.94 13.50
N LEU A 507 -18.69 21.03 14.19
CA LEU A 507 -19.22 19.74 14.64
C LEU A 507 -19.76 19.81 16.08
N PRO A 508 -20.91 19.18 16.38
CA PRO A 508 -21.33 18.92 17.76
C PRO A 508 -20.29 18.04 18.48
N GLY A 509 -19.97 18.38 19.73
CA GLY A 509 -18.93 17.72 20.54
C GLY A 509 -19.15 16.23 20.85
N SER A 510 -20.28 15.64 20.42
CA SER A 510 -20.60 14.22 20.53
C SER A 510 -19.92 13.33 19.49
N HIS A 511 -19.33 13.90 18.42
CA HIS A 511 -18.86 13.11 17.28
C HIS A 511 -17.33 12.98 17.18
N ARG A 512 -16.91 11.76 16.84
CA ARG A 512 -15.55 11.24 16.94
C ARG A 512 -14.90 11.18 15.55
N PRO A 513 -13.63 11.63 15.37
CA PRO A 513 -12.95 11.60 14.07
C PRO A 513 -12.69 10.18 13.54
N PHE A 514 -12.55 10.01 12.22
CA PHE A 514 -12.24 8.73 11.55
C PHE A 514 -10.96 8.06 12.05
N THR A 515 -10.03 8.82 12.63
CA THR A 515 -8.85 8.33 13.35
C THR A 515 -9.18 7.51 14.60
N ASN A 516 -10.45 7.40 15.00
CA ASN A 516 -10.91 6.48 16.05
C ASN A 516 -11.32 5.08 15.54
N VAL A 517 -11.26 4.78 14.23
CA VAL A 517 -11.38 3.38 13.75
C VAL A 517 -10.31 2.52 14.43
N GLU A 518 -9.09 3.06 14.51
CA GLU A 518 -7.97 2.49 15.28
C GLU A 518 -8.33 2.39 16.77
N ARG A 519 -8.86 3.46 17.41
CA ARG A 519 -9.24 3.43 18.83
C ARG A 519 -10.39 2.48 19.18
N ARG A 520 -11.41 2.30 18.34
CA ARG A 520 -12.53 1.35 18.58
C ARG A 520 -12.07 -0.09 18.44
N LEU A 521 -11.24 -0.37 17.43
CA LEU A 521 -10.55 -1.64 17.27
C LEU A 521 -9.68 -1.90 18.52
N LEU A 522 -8.83 -0.94 18.92
CA LEU A 522 -7.98 -1.04 20.11
C LEU A 522 -8.78 -1.25 21.42
N THR A 523 -9.88 -0.52 21.62
CA THR A 523 -10.73 -0.64 22.82
C THR A 523 -11.43 -2.01 22.90
N ARG A 524 -11.79 -2.60 21.76
CA ARG A 524 -12.39 -3.94 21.66
C ARG A 524 -11.37 -5.05 21.86
N PHE A 525 -10.09 -4.78 21.56
CA PHE A 525 -8.97 -5.71 21.76
C PHE A 525 -8.32 -5.60 23.15
N GLY A 526 -9.01 -4.99 24.12
CA GLY A 526 -8.58 -4.97 25.53
C GLY A 526 -7.66 -3.81 25.90
N VAL A 527 -7.36 -2.89 24.98
CA VAL A 527 -6.63 -1.66 25.30
C VAL A 527 -7.61 -0.66 25.92
N SER A 528 -7.57 -0.53 27.24
CA SER A 528 -8.38 0.47 27.96
C SER A 528 -7.93 1.87 27.57
N VAL A 529 -8.62 2.48 26.61
CA VAL A 529 -8.55 3.93 26.39
C VAL A 529 -9.60 4.56 27.29
N GLU A 530 -9.18 5.24 28.36
CA GLU A 530 -10.10 6.03 29.18
C GLU A 530 -10.87 7.01 28.30
N GLY A 531 -12.17 6.76 28.17
CA GLY A 531 -13.11 7.60 27.45
C GLY A 531 -14.36 7.78 28.27
N THR A 532 -14.38 8.83 29.08
CA THR A 532 -15.56 9.63 29.47
C THR A 532 -16.91 8.91 29.29
N ARG A 533 -17.25 8.03 30.23
CA ARG A 533 -18.65 7.72 30.53
C ARG A 533 -19.08 8.69 31.63
N GLY A 534 -20.10 9.51 31.34
CA GLY A 534 -20.77 10.29 32.36
C GLY A 534 -21.20 9.36 33.50
N ARG A 535 -20.66 9.57 34.69
CA ARG A 535 -21.16 8.97 35.93
C ARG A 535 -22.07 9.99 36.62
N PRO A 536 -23.26 9.60 37.09
CA PRO A 536 -23.98 10.42 38.05
C PRO A 536 -23.20 10.44 39.37
N PRO A 537 -23.36 11.50 40.19
CA PRO A 537 -22.55 11.68 41.38
C PRO A 537 -23.09 10.78 42.49
N LEU A 538 -22.20 10.03 43.16
CA LEU A 538 -22.38 9.67 44.56
C LEU A 538 -21.04 9.19 45.15
N GLU A 539 -20.62 9.97 46.13
CA GLU A 539 -19.89 9.63 47.34
C GLU A 539 -18.40 9.23 47.33
N ARG A 540 -17.75 9.91 48.28
CA ARG A 540 -16.33 9.89 48.63
C ARG A 540 -15.95 8.61 49.35
N ALA A 541 -14.64 8.39 49.34
CA ALA A 541 -13.84 7.50 50.18
C ALA A 541 -13.78 6.04 49.72
N ARG A 542 -12.63 5.65 49.16
CA ARG A 542 -11.61 4.92 49.92
C ARG A 542 -10.25 4.99 49.23
N THR A 543 -9.25 4.99 50.10
CA THR A 543 -7.81 5.17 49.98
C THR A 543 -7.11 4.21 49.01
N ALA A 544 -5.97 4.68 48.49
CA ALA A 544 -4.95 3.92 47.77
C ALA A 544 -4.58 2.61 48.48
N VAL A 545 -4.59 1.50 47.74
CA VAL A 545 -3.86 0.26 48.01
C VAL A 545 -3.42 -0.30 46.64
N GLU A 546 -2.20 -0.84 46.63
CA GLU A 546 -1.41 -1.31 45.50
C GLU A 546 -2.14 -2.22 44.51
N ALA A 547 -1.77 -2.08 43.24
CA ALA A 547 -2.33 -2.85 42.13
C ALA A 547 -1.69 -4.24 42.07
N ASP A 548 -2.38 -5.24 42.62
CA ASP A 548 -2.13 -6.64 42.31
C ASP A 548 -3.23 -7.13 41.35
N ASP A 549 -2.85 -7.51 40.13
CA ASP A 549 -3.72 -7.78 38.98
C ASP A 549 -4.40 -9.18 39.07
N TRP A 550 -4.57 -9.70 40.30
CA TRP A 550 -5.21 -10.99 40.62
C TRP A 550 -6.61 -10.79 41.21
N ALA A 551 -7.61 -11.48 40.67
CA ALA A 551 -8.95 -11.45 41.24
C ALA A 551 -9.03 -12.34 42.50
N PRO A 552 -9.92 -12.04 43.46
CA PRO A 552 -10.15 -12.91 44.62
C PRO A 552 -10.72 -14.26 44.18
N LEU A 553 -10.44 -15.31 44.95
CA LEU A 553 -11.02 -16.64 44.76
C LEU A 553 -12.55 -16.59 44.89
N THR A 554 -13.25 -17.37 44.07
CA THR A 554 -14.71 -17.58 44.17
C THR A 554 -15.04 -18.85 44.94
N ASP A 555 -16.31 -19.02 45.30
CA ASP A 555 -16.78 -20.21 46.02
C ASP A 555 -16.63 -21.52 45.23
N GLU A 556 -16.49 -21.45 43.91
CA GLU A 556 -16.24 -22.60 43.03
C GLU A 556 -14.74 -22.96 42.94
N ASP A 557 -13.84 -22.11 43.44
CA ASP A 557 -12.40 -22.34 43.37
C ASP A 557 -11.89 -23.18 44.56
N PRO A 558 -10.96 -24.13 44.33
CA PRO A 558 -10.35 -24.87 45.42
C PRO A 558 -9.50 -23.95 46.28
N ARG A 559 -9.68 -23.96 47.61
CA ARG A 559 -8.82 -23.19 48.53
C ARG A 559 -7.38 -23.73 48.62
N ARG A 560 -7.21 -25.01 48.30
CA ARG A 560 -5.92 -25.71 48.31
C ARG A 560 -5.83 -26.60 47.09
N LEU A 561 -4.69 -26.53 46.40
CA LEU A 561 -4.39 -27.37 45.25
C LEU A 561 -3.03 -28.03 45.47
N GLY A 562 -3.05 -29.35 45.71
CA GLY A 562 -1.84 -30.06 46.14
C GLY A 562 -1.30 -29.51 47.48
N PRO A 563 0.00 -29.22 47.59
CA PRO A 563 0.61 -28.64 48.80
C PRO A 563 0.47 -27.11 48.89
N TYR A 564 -0.21 -26.45 47.95
CA TYR A 564 -0.28 -24.99 47.84
C TYR A 564 -1.64 -24.46 48.31
N ASP A 565 -1.63 -23.45 49.15
CA ASP A 565 -2.81 -22.68 49.55
C ASP A 565 -3.00 -21.51 48.56
N LEU A 566 -4.15 -21.43 47.90
CA LEU A 566 -4.42 -20.46 46.84
C LEU A 566 -4.82 -19.10 47.43
N ARG A 567 -4.37 -18.01 46.81
CA ARG A 567 -4.58 -16.62 47.28
C ARG A 567 -5.28 -15.73 46.25
N GLY A 568 -5.15 -16.03 44.97
CA GLY A 568 -5.76 -15.25 43.89
C GLY A 568 -5.95 -16.08 42.63
N ARG A 569 -6.84 -15.62 41.75
CA ARG A 569 -7.17 -16.28 40.48
C ARG A 569 -7.07 -15.34 39.28
N ARG A 570 -6.69 -15.92 38.15
CA ARG A 570 -6.75 -15.33 36.81
C ARG A 570 -7.34 -16.36 35.85
N ARG A 571 -8.45 -16.00 35.20
CA ARG A 571 -9.14 -16.90 34.26
C ARG A 571 -8.55 -16.72 32.87
N GLY A 572 -7.94 -17.76 32.32
CA GLY A 572 -7.45 -17.81 30.95
C GLY A 572 -8.47 -18.40 29.97
N ARG A 573 -8.12 -18.45 28.67
CA ARG A 573 -8.99 -19.00 27.61
C ARG A 573 -9.39 -20.46 27.87
N ARG A 574 -8.40 -21.33 28.12
CA ARG A 574 -8.57 -22.78 28.29
C ARG A 574 -8.20 -23.30 29.69
N THR A 575 -7.46 -22.51 30.46
CA THR A 575 -6.97 -22.86 31.80
C THR A 575 -7.33 -21.76 32.79
N VAL A 576 -7.43 -22.12 34.07
CA VAL A 576 -7.43 -21.16 35.18
C VAL A 576 -6.05 -21.16 35.81
N VAL A 577 -5.51 -19.97 36.06
CA VAL A 577 -4.23 -19.77 36.73
C VAL A 577 -4.53 -19.27 38.13
N TYR A 578 -3.84 -19.82 39.13
CA TYR A 578 -3.95 -19.42 40.52
C TYR A 578 -2.60 -19.01 41.07
N ARG A 579 -2.57 -17.97 41.90
CA ARG A 579 -1.41 -17.65 42.74
C ARG A 579 -1.57 -18.43 44.04
N GLY A 580 -0.54 -19.20 44.43
CA GLY A 580 -0.56 -19.99 45.65
C GLY A 580 0.78 -20.00 46.35
N VAL A 581 0.77 -20.38 47.62
CA VAL A 581 1.98 -20.46 48.46
C VAL A 581 2.06 -21.83 49.08
N ASP A 582 3.25 -22.43 49.09
CA ASP A 582 3.46 -23.71 49.76
C ASP A 582 3.62 -23.56 51.28
N ARG A 583 3.73 -24.68 52.00
CA ARG A 583 3.91 -24.68 53.46
C ARG A 583 5.23 -24.05 53.94
N ARG A 584 6.19 -23.81 53.04
CA ARG A 584 7.49 -23.18 53.32
C ARG A 584 7.50 -21.69 52.97
N GLY A 585 6.38 -21.14 52.48
CA GLY A 585 6.29 -19.74 52.09
C GLY A 585 6.75 -19.46 50.65
N VAL A 586 7.01 -20.49 49.84
CA VAL A 586 7.44 -20.33 48.44
C VAL A 586 6.23 -20.04 47.58
N GLU A 587 6.27 -18.93 46.85
CA GLU A 587 5.23 -18.57 45.89
C GLU A 587 5.28 -19.46 44.64
N ALA A 588 4.11 -19.86 44.16
CA ALA A 588 3.96 -20.63 42.95
C ALA A 588 2.74 -20.14 42.15
N VAL A 589 2.86 -20.24 40.84
CA VAL A 589 1.76 -20.03 39.89
C VAL A 589 1.27 -21.41 39.49
N LEU A 590 0.00 -21.71 39.80
CA LEU A 590 -0.61 -23.00 39.53
C LEU A 590 -1.56 -22.90 38.34
N ARG A 591 -1.55 -23.90 37.46
CA ARG A 591 -2.42 -23.95 36.28
C ARG A 591 -3.24 -25.22 36.25
N VAL A 592 -4.54 -25.06 35.99
CA VAL A 592 -5.57 -26.11 36.02
C VAL A 592 -6.45 -25.96 34.76
N PRO A 593 -6.92 -27.05 34.12
CA PRO A 593 -7.85 -26.90 33.00
C PRO A 593 -9.17 -26.29 33.48
N ARG A 594 -9.85 -25.57 32.61
CA ARG A 594 -11.18 -25.05 32.94
C ARG A 594 -12.18 -26.20 33.10
N PRO A 595 -12.94 -26.24 34.21
CA PRO A 595 -13.92 -27.31 34.45
C PRO A 595 -15.11 -27.25 33.49
N ASP A 596 -15.38 -26.08 32.89
CA ASP A 596 -16.47 -25.85 31.95
C ASP A 596 -16.13 -26.23 30.48
N LEU A 597 -14.95 -26.78 30.23
CA LEU A 597 -14.49 -27.17 28.89
C LEU A 597 -14.24 -28.69 28.78
N PRO A 598 -14.20 -29.27 27.55
CA PRO A 598 -14.08 -30.71 27.36
C PRO A 598 -12.84 -31.32 28.02
N ALA A 599 -12.96 -32.56 28.51
CA ALA A 599 -11.90 -33.29 29.20
C ALA A 599 -10.59 -33.43 28.41
N VAL A 600 -10.61 -33.26 27.09
CA VAL A 600 -9.41 -33.24 26.24
C VAL A 600 -8.42 -32.13 26.65
N ASN A 601 -8.89 -31.03 27.24
CA ASN A 601 -8.05 -29.91 27.70
C ASN A 601 -7.15 -30.27 28.89
N ALA A 602 -7.45 -31.37 29.60
CA ALA A 602 -6.56 -31.93 30.62
C ALA A 602 -5.18 -32.29 30.05
N ARG A 603 -5.11 -32.67 28.77
CA ARG A 603 -3.86 -33.03 28.09
C ARG A 603 -2.97 -31.81 27.80
N LEU A 604 -3.51 -30.60 27.79
CA LEU A 604 -2.73 -29.36 27.61
C LEU A 604 -1.82 -29.08 28.80
N ILE A 605 -2.28 -29.38 30.03
CA ILE A 605 -1.43 -29.28 31.24
C ILE A 605 -0.27 -30.28 31.19
N THR A 606 -0.49 -31.45 30.58
CA THR A 606 0.56 -32.45 30.38
C THR A 606 1.61 -31.96 29.40
N ALA A 607 1.18 -31.34 28.28
CA ALA A 607 2.08 -30.74 27.31
C ALA A 607 2.90 -29.58 27.91
N GLU A 608 2.26 -28.67 28.65
CA GLU A 608 2.95 -27.55 29.29
C GLU A 608 3.98 -28.03 30.32
N ALA A 609 3.65 -29.03 31.14
CA ALA A 609 4.59 -29.60 32.11
C ALA A 609 5.82 -30.23 31.43
N GLU A 610 5.62 -30.93 30.31
CA GLU A 610 6.72 -31.51 29.51
C GLU A 610 7.58 -30.41 28.87
N ALA A 611 6.97 -29.37 28.30
CA ALA A 611 7.69 -28.23 27.73
C ALA A 611 8.55 -27.49 28.77
N LEU A 612 7.98 -27.19 29.95
CA LEU A 612 8.72 -26.55 31.05
C LEU A 612 9.86 -27.43 31.56
N THR A 613 9.69 -28.75 31.58
CA THR A 613 10.74 -29.71 31.96
C THR A 613 11.91 -29.65 31.00
N ARG A 614 11.67 -29.68 29.69
CA ARG A 614 12.70 -29.63 28.64
C ARG A 614 13.46 -28.30 28.62
N LEU A 615 12.77 -27.19 28.87
CA LEU A 615 13.40 -25.88 28.93
C LEU A 615 14.17 -25.66 30.24
N SER A 616 13.81 -26.37 31.32
CA SER A 616 14.54 -26.40 32.59
C SER A 616 14.81 -24.99 33.16
N GLY A 617 13.82 -24.10 33.06
CA GLY A 617 13.94 -22.72 33.55
C GLY A 617 14.68 -21.75 32.62
N ARG A 618 15.19 -22.21 31.47
CA ARG A 618 15.84 -21.33 30.47
C ARG A 618 14.80 -20.77 29.51
N TYR A 619 14.69 -19.44 29.48
CA TYR A 619 13.68 -18.72 28.69
C TYR A 619 12.22 -19.15 28.97
N ALA A 620 11.96 -19.85 30.07
CA ALA A 620 10.64 -20.30 30.49
C ALA A 620 10.60 -20.43 32.02
N PRO A 621 9.41 -20.36 32.65
CA PRO A 621 9.29 -20.55 34.10
C PRO A 621 9.81 -21.92 34.56
N ALA A 622 10.44 -21.99 35.72
CA ALA A 622 10.86 -23.28 36.27
C ALA A 622 9.63 -24.08 36.74
N LEU A 623 9.51 -25.34 36.30
CA LEU A 623 8.50 -26.26 36.82
C LEU A 623 8.87 -26.67 38.25
N LEU A 624 8.03 -26.32 39.22
CA LEU A 624 8.24 -26.65 40.63
C LEU A 624 7.68 -28.04 40.97
N ARG A 625 6.45 -28.31 40.50
CA ARG A 625 5.75 -29.57 40.77
C ARG A 625 4.59 -29.74 39.80
N SER A 626 4.19 -30.96 39.49
CA SER A 626 2.97 -31.25 38.73
C SER A 626 2.28 -32.51 39.25
N ARG A 627 0.98 -32.63 38.95
CA ARG A 627 0.20 -33.85 39.15
C ARG A 627 -0.77 -34.02 37.99
N LEU A 628 -0.41 -34.88 37.06
CA LEU A 628 -1.08 -35.01 35.75
C LEU A 628 -2.15 -36.13 35.70
N ASN A 629 -2.18 -37.03 36.68
CA ASN A 629 -3.06 -38.22 36.70
C ASN A 629 -4.35 -38.04 37.55
N ASN A 630 -4.61 -36.87 38.13
CA ASN A 630 -5.80 -36.61 38.96
C ASN A 630 -6.84 -35.78 38.19
N ASP A 631 -8.10 -35.80 38.64
CA ASP A 631 -9.16 -34.92 38.13
C ASP A 631 -9.46 -33.78 39.14
N PRO A 632 -9.18 -32.50 38.83
CA PRO A 632 -8.49 -32.00 37.64
C PRO A 632 -6.95 -32.06 37.75
N PRO A 633 -6.21 -32.23 36.63
CA PRO A 633 -4.75 -32.21 36.62
C PRO A 633 -4.22 -30.80 36.80
N TRP A 634 -3.02 -30.68 37.36
CA TRP A 634 -2.41 -29.37 37.61
C TRP A 634 -0.89 -29.38 37.53
N LEU A 635 -0.33 -28.20 37.23
CA LEU A 635 1.10 -27.91 37.37
C LEU A 635 1.30 -26.66 38.23
N ALA A 636 2.47 -26.56 38.86
CA ALA A 636 2.92 -25.43 39.64
C ALA A 636 4.31 -25.01 39.11
N MET A 637 4.44 -23.74 38.75
CA MET A 637 5.65 -23.15 38.21
C MET A 637 6.08 -21.93 39.01
N ALA A 638 7.36 -21.56 38.92
CA ALA A 638 7.87 -20.36 39.55
C ALA A 638 7.17 -19.12 38.97
N PRO A 639 6.88 -18.09 39.79
CA PRO A 639 6.39 -16.81 39.27
C PRO A 639 7.44 -16.21 38.33
N VAL A 640 6.97 -15.60 37.24
CA VAL A 640 7.83 -14.79 36.38
C VAL A 640 8.02 -13.46 37.08
N ALA A 641 9.17 -13.29 37.71
CA ALA A 641 9.53 -12.10 38.47
C ALA A 641 10.99 -11.74 38.19
N ASP A 642 11.32 -10.46 38.38
CA ASP A 642 12.69 -9.98 38.31
C ASP A 642 13.40 -10.24 39.65
N GLU A 643 14.65 -10.69 39.64
CA GLU A 643 15.41 -11.01 40.86
C GLU A 643 15.58 -9.78 41.78
N ASP A 644 15.70 -8.60 41.17
CA ASP A 644 15.87 -7.33 41.90
C ASP A 644 14.55 -6.64 42.26
N ALA A 645 13.42 -7.12 41.71
CA ALA A 645 12.08 -6.57 41.94
C ALA A 645 11.03 -7.71 41.97
N PRO A 646 11.09 -8.62 42.96
CA PRO A 646 10.30 -9.84 42.99
C PRO A 646 8.78 -9.61 43.12
N GLU A 647 8.37 -8.43 43.57
CA GLU A 647 6.96 -8.05 43.72
C GLU A 647 6.38 -7.34 42.47
N ALA A 648 7.21 -6.94 41.50
CA ALA A 648 6.77 -6.26 40.29
C ALA A 648 6.48 -7.27 39.17
N GLN A 649 5.29 -7.17 38.56
CA GLN A 649 4.96 -8.00 37.40
C GLN A 649 5.77 -7.50 36.17
N PRO A 650 6.57 -8.36 35.51
CA PRO A 650 7.34 -7.96 34.35
C PRO A 650 6.42 -7.63 33.16
N PRO A 651 6.75 -6.61 32.36
CA PRO A 651 5.95 -6.21 31.20
C PRO A 651 5.99 -7.27 30.10
N ARG A 652 4.90 -7.42 29.34
CA ARG A 652 4.92 -8.20 28.11
C ARG A 652 5.54 -7.38 26.99
N LEU A 653 6.12 -8.06 26.00
CA LEU A 653 6.66 -7.41 24.81
C LEU A 653 5.57 -6.60 24.07
N ALA A 654 4.33 -7.10 24.05
CA ALA A 654 3.17 -6.39 23.52
C ALA A 654 2.87 -5.07 24.27
N ASP A 655 3.04 -5.02 25.59
CA ASP A 655 2.82 -3.83 26.41
C ASP A 655 3.87 -2.75 26.09
N ILE A 656 5.13 -3.16 25.93
CA ILE A 656 6.26 -2.27 25.59
C ILE A 656 6.04 -1.66 24.19
N ILE A 657 5.70 -2.50 23.21
CA ILE A 657 5.44 -2.04 21.82
C ILE A 657 4.24 -1.09 21.79
N SER A 658 3.17 -1.43 22.51
CA SER A 658 1.95 -0.61 22.57
C SER A 658 2.22 0.76 23.20
N LYS A 659 2.97 0.80 24.30
CA LYS A 659 3.37 2.05 24.96
C LYS A 659 4.26 2.91 24.05
N ALA A 660 5.25 2.32 23.40
CA ALA A 660 6.11 3.06 22.47
C ALA A 660 5.35 3.62 21.26
N TYR A 661 4.34 2.88 20.77
CA TYR A 661 3.46 3.36 19.71
C TYR A 661 2.63 4.58 20.15
N GLN A 662 2.14 4.59 21.39
CA GLN A 662 1.41 5.73 21.97
C GLN A 662 2.31 6.96 22.13
N ASP A 663 3.57 6.76 22.51
CA ASP A 663 4.54 7.82 22.74
C ASP A 663 5.21 8.33 21.43
N GLY A 664 4.96 7.68 20.28
CA GLY A 664 5.58 8.02 19.00
C GLY A 664 7.07 7.68 18.91
N LEU A 665 7.52 6.75 19.76
CA LEU A 665 8.91 6.33 19.90
C LEU A 665 9.10 4.89 19.43
N ALA A 666 10.34 4.47 19.20
CA ALA A 666 10.62 3.06 18.95
C ALA A 666 10.52 2.24 20.25
N PRO A 667 10.12 0.95 20.21
CA PRO A 667 9.95 0.11 21.41
C PRO A 667 11.21 -0.02 22.25
N PHE A 668 12.37 -0.08 21.58
CA PHE A 668 13.68 -0.18 22.21
C PHE A 668 14.64 0.81 21.54
N ASP A 669 15.79 1.10 22.16
CA ASP A 669 16.92 1.67 21.41
C ASP A 669 17.56 0.58 20.52
N LYS A 670 18.52 0.95 19.66
CA LYS A 670 19.12 -0.02 18.71
C LYS A 670 19.78 -1.21 19.40
N LEU A 671 20.41 -1.00 20.57
CA LEU A 671 21.15 -2.05 21.25
C LEU A 671 20.21 -2.96 22.04
N ALA A 672 19.27 -2.38 22.81
CA ALA A 672 18.24 -3.13 23.53
C ALA A 672 17.33 -3.90 22.56
N GLY A 673 16.98 -3.31 21.40
CA GLY A 673 16.21 -3.98 20.37
C GLY A 673 16.93 -5.19 19.77
N LEU A 674 18.26 -5.09 19.58
CA LEU A 674 19.08 -6.22 19.13
C LEU A 674 19.22 -7.32 20.20
N LEU A 675 19.33 -6.94 21.48
CA LEU A 675 19.40 -7.89 22.59
C LEU A 675 18.09 -8.68 22.75
N VAL A 676 16.94 -7.99 22.74
CA VAL A 676 15.62 -8.65 22.78
C VAL A 676 15.44 -9.57 21.58
N ALA A 677 15.78 -9.10 20.38
CA ALA A 677 15.78 -9.90 19.16
C ALA A 677 16.64 -11.17 19.28
N TRP A 678 17.84 -11.04 19.85
CA TRP A 678 18.77 -12.14 20.04
C TRP A 678 18.26 -13.17 21.06
N HIS A 679 17.71 -12.70 22.19
CA HIS A 679 17.11 -13.59 23.18
C HIS A 679 15.89 -14.34 22.64
N LEU A 680 15.05 -13.70 21.82
CA LEU A 680 13.93 -14.37 21.13
C LEU A 680 14.40 -15.46 20.18
N ALA A 681 15.40 -15.16 19.34
CA ALA A 681 15.98 -16.14 18.43
C ALA A 681 16.64 -17.31 19.18
N SER A 682 17.35 -17.01 20.27
CA SER A 682 18.01 -18.01 21.12
C SER A 682 17.02 -18.89 21.88
N ALA A 683 15.95 -18.31 22.41
CA ALA A 683 14.87 -19.05 23.07
C ALA A 683 14.18 -20.01 22.09
N LEU A 684 13.91 -19.53 20.87
CA LEU A 684 13.29 -20.35 19.84
C LEU A 684 14.20 -21.47 19.35
N ASN A 685 15.50 -21.20 19.19
CA ASN A 685 16.50 -22.22 18.89
C ASN A 685 16.56 -23.31 19.97
N LEU A 686 16.50 -22.93 21.25
CA LEU A 686 16.46 -23.88 22.36
C LEU A 686 15.20 -24.76 22.32
N CYS A 687 14.03 -24.18 22.01
CA CYS A 687 12.80 -24.95 21.80
C CYS A 687 12.99 -25.98 20.68
N HIS A 688 13.48 -25.56 19.51
CA HIS A 688 13.65 -26.47 18.37
C HIS A 688 14.65 -27.60 18.66
N LEU A 689 15.78 -27.29 19.32
CA LEU A 689 16.78 -28.29 19.72
C LEU A 689 16.24 -29.31 20.75
N THR A 690 15.24 -28.94 21.54
CA THR A 690 14.59 -29.81 22.52
C THR A 690 13.33 -30.51 21.98
N GLY A 691 13.09 -30.43 20.67
CA GLY A 691 11.93 -31.06 20.03
C GLY A 691 10.60 -30.34 20.29
N LEU A 692 10.65 -29.08 20.71
CA LEU A 692 9.49 -28.22 20.97
C LEU A 692 9.27 -27.23 19.82
N VAL A 693 8.04 -27.14 19.34
CA VAL A 693 7.60 -26.09 18.41
C VAL A 693 6.44 -25.36 19.06
N LEU A 694 6.63 -24.06 19.33
CA LEU A 694 5.61 -23.21 19.93
C LEU A 694 4.37 -23.13 19.04
N GLY A 695 3.18 -23.15 19.64
CA GLY A 695 1.92 -23.07 18.90
C GLY A 695 1.40 -21.65 18.69
N ASP A 696 1.74 -20.73 19.59
CA ASP A 696 1.42 -19.30 19.50
C ASP A 696 2.67 -18.51 19.91
N PHE A 697 3.47 -18.09 18.93
CA PHE A 697 4.67 -17.28 19.17
C PHE A 697 4.42 -15.83 18.75
N THR A 698 3.86 -15.06 19.68
CA THR A 698 3.43 -13.67 19.48
C THR A 698 3.96 -12.76 20.59
N ALA A 699 3.86 -11.44 20.43
CA ALA A 699 4.37 -10.47 21.42
C ALA A 699 3.66 -10.58 22.79
N ASP A 700 2.44 -11.12 22.82
CA ASP A 700 1.67 -11.38 24.05
C ASP A 700 2.18 -12.59 24.84
N SER A 701 2.88 -13.52 24.17
CA SER A 701 3.44 -14.74 24.75
C SER A 701 4.84 -14.55 25.35
N VAL A 702 5.38 -13.32 25.32
CA VAL A 702 6.76 -13.02 25.75
C VAL A 702 6.77 -11.99 26.86
N PHE A 703 7.37 -12.33 27.99
CA PHE A 703 7.72 -11.39 29.06
C PHE A 703 9.15 -10.86 28.86
N VAL A 704 9.35 -9.57 29.07
CA VAL A 704 10.67 -8.93 29.01
C VAL A 704 11.13 -8.62 30.43
N LEU A 705 12.25 -9.24 30.84
CA LEU A 705 12.92 -9.02 32.12
C LEU A 705 14.14 -8.12 31.88
N ARG A 706 14.77 -7.61 32.94
CA ARG A 706 15.93 -6.71 32.85
C ARG A 706 17.04 -7.21 31.92
N ARG A 707 17.31 -8.52 31.93
CA ARG A 707 18.45 -9.14 31.22
C ARG A 707 18.07 -10.29 30.28
N THR A 708 16.79 -10.61 30.13
CA THR A 708 16.36 -11.75 29.31
C THR A 708 14.89 -11.65 28.93
N VAL A 709 14.40 -12.62 28.16
CA VAL A 709 12.98 -12.81 27.87
C VAL A 709 12.50 -14.14 28.44
N VAL A 710 11.21 -14.24 28.77
CA VAL A 710 10.59 -15.48 29.23
C VAL A 710 9.37 -15.77 28.37
N LEU A 711 9.36 -16.95 27.76
CA LEU A 711 8.25 -17.48 26.98
C LEU A 711 7.13 -17.97 27.91
N ALA A 712 5.91 -17.66 27.53
CA ALA A 712 4.69 -18.04 28.22
C ALA A 712 3.74 -18.82 27.29
N ASP A 713 2.64 -19.32 27.84
CA ASP A 713 1.58 -20.03 27.12
C ASP A 713 2.07 -21.24 26.29
N LEU A 714 2.95 -22.04 26.90
CA LEU A 714 3.53 -23.26 26.32
C LEU A 714 2.54 -24.44 26.21
N SER A 715 1.28 -24.26 26.62
CA SER A 715 0.27 -25.33 26.68
C SER A 715 -0.11 -25.90 25.32
N ASP A 716 0.02 -25.11 24.25
CA ASP A 716 -0.28 -25.50 22.86
C ASP A 716 1.00 -25.83 22.06
N ALA A 717 2.14 -26.09 22.71
CA ALA A 717 3.37 -26.48 22.00
C ALA A 717 3.26 -27.90 21.39
N VAL A 718 3.83 -28.09 20.21
CA VAL A 718 4.07 -29.40 19.61
C VAL A 718 5.29 -30.00 20.28
N ILE A 719 5.16 -31.25 20.72
CA ILE A 719 6.23 -31.99 21.39
C ILE A 719 6.49 -33.25 20.59
N ASP A 720 7.70 -33.38 20.03
CA ASP A 720 8.11 -34.52 19.19
C ASP A 720 7.10 -34.85 18.06
N GLY A 721 6.57 -33.80 17.42
CA GLY A 721 5.60 -33.91 16.31
C GLY A 721 4.15 -34.17 16.74
N ARG A 722 3.85 -34.29 18.04
CA ARG A 722 2.48 -34.42 18.55
C ARG A 722 1.90 -33.06 18.92
N TYR A 723 0.83 -32.68 18.24
CA TYR A 723 0.08 -31.44 18.50
C TYR A 723 -1.25 -31.74 19.19
N LEU A 724 -1.49 -31.08 20.33
CA LEU A 724 -2.72 -31.24 21.12
C LEU A 724 -3.64 -30.01 21.06
N GLY A 725 -3.21 -28.94 20.37
CA GLY A 725 -3.98 -27.73 20.16
C GLY A 725 -5.01 -27.85 19.03
N THR A 726 -5.73 -26.77 18.77
CA THR A 726 -6.74 -26.69 17.70
C THR A 726 -6.18 -25.93 16.50
N GLY A 727 -6.30 -26.49 15.30
CA GLY A 727 -5.86 -25.82 14.06
C GLY A 727 -4.77 -26.60 13.32
N PRO A 728 -4.11 -25.98 12.32
CA PRO A 728 -2.99 -26.60 11.62
C PRO A 728 -1.82 -26.84 12.59
N VAL A 729 -1.09 -27.95 12.40
CA VAL A 729 0.08 -28.28 13.22
C VAL A 729 1.18 -27.24 12.95
N PRO A 730 1.61 -26.47 13.95
CA PRO A 730 2.65 -25.46 13.77
C PRO A 730 4.00 -26.12 13.52
N THR A 731 4.79 -25.52 12.64
CA THR A 731 6.11 -26.02 12.23
C THR A 731 7.25 -25.14 12.74
N ALA A 732 8.50 -25.65 12.71
CA ALA A 732 9.66 -24.85 13.10
C ALA A 732 9.83 -23.62 12.19
N GLU A 733 9.50 -23.78 10.91
CA GLU A 733 9.51 -22.75 9.90
C GLU A 733 8.43 -21.68 10.14
N ASP A 734 7.26 -22.06 10.68
CA ASP A 734 6.22 -21.09 11.09
C ASP A 734 6.70 -20.24 12.27
N ASN A 735 7.38 -20.86 13.23
CA ASN A 735 8.00 -20.12 14.35
C ASN A 735 9.07 -19.13 13.88
N VAL A 736 9.90 -19.49 12.89
CA VAL A 736 10.88 -18.57 12.29
C VAL A 736 10.19 -17.40 11.57
N ARG A 737 9.06 -17.65 10.91
CA ARG A 737 8.25 -16.59 10.33
C ARG A 737 7.72 -15.62 11.39
N SER A 738 7.12 -16.15 12.46
CA SER A 738 6.68 -15.35 13.60
C SER A 738 7.82 -14.57 14.26
N LEU A 739 9.02 -15.15 14.37
CA LEU A 739 10.23 -14.44 14.79
C LEU A 739 10.52 -13.25 13.86
N GLY A 740 10.49 -13.44 12.54
CA GLY A 740 10.65 -12.37 11.55
C GLY A 740 9.65 -11.22 11.75
N GLU A 741 8.38 -11.53 12.05
CA GLU A 741 7.34 -10.53 12.31
C GLU A 741 7.65 -9.73 13.60
N LEU A 742 8.07 -10.41 14.68
CA LEU A 742 8.49 -9.76 15.92
C LEU A 742 9.72 -8.87 15.74
N LEU A 743 10.71 -9.32 14.97
CA LEU A 743 11.90 -8.53 14.65
C LEU A 743 11.56 -7.24 13.89
N GLN A 744 10.57 -7.30 12.98
CA GLN A 744 10.07 -6.09 12.32
C GLN A 744 9.39 -5.14 13.30
N LEU A 745 8.61 -5.63 14.25
CA LEU A 745 7.93 -4.80 15.25
C LEU A 745 8.93 -4.12 16.20
N ILE A 746 9.89 -4.87 16.73
CA ILE A 746 10.95 -4.38 17.64
C ILE A 746 11.73 -3.21 17.02
N SER A 747 11.99 -3.29 15.71
CA SER A 747 12.83 -2.33 14.97
C SER A 747 12.04 -1.20 14.28
N THR A 748 10.72 -1.12 14.47
CA THR A 748 9.85 -0.14 13.78
C THR A 748 9.58 1.10 14.63
N LYS A 749 9.67 2.29 14.01
CA LYS A 749 9.31 3.57 14.63
C LYS A 749 7.96 4.07 14.08
N PRO A 750 6.96 4.36 14.94
CA PRO A 750 5.68 4.94 14.52
C PRO A 750 5.86 6.28 13.80
N GLY A 751 5.04 6.55 12.77
CA GLY A 751 5.02 7.82 12.05
C GLY A 751 6.18 8.09 11.09
N SER A 752 7.12 7.14 10.93
CA SER A 752 8.21 7.25 9.94
C SER A 752 7.80 6.55 8.64
N VAL A 753 7.69 7.28 7.53
CA VAL A 753 7.46 6.70 6.19
C VAL A 753 8.69 7.01 5.34
N MET A 754 9.45 5.98 4.96
CA MET A 754 10.64 6.12 4.12
C MET A 754 10.33 5.67 2.68
N PRO A 755 10.46 6.53 1.66
CA PRO A 755 10.20 6.16 0.27
C PRO A 755 11.17 5.07 -0.23
N GLY A 756 10.64 4.00 -0.82
CA GLY A 756 11.43 3.01 -1.57
C GLY A 756 12.01 1.82 -0.79
N LEU A 757 11.65 1.65 0.48
CA LEU A 757 12.04 0.48 1.29
C LEU A 757 10.79 -0.26 1.83
N PRO A 758 10.86 -1.59 2.05
CA PRO A 758 9.74 -2.36 2.60
C PRO A 758 9.32 -1.82 3.97
N GLU A 759 8.01 -1.88 4.27
CA GLU A 759 7.40 -1.36 5.49
C GLU A 759 8.01 -2.04 6.74
N GLY A 760 8.64 -1.27 7.64
CA GLY A 760 9.23 -1.77 8.89
C GLY A 760 10.76 -1.63 8.98
N MET A 761 11.34 -2.01 10.14
CA MET A 761 12.79 -2.01 10.40
C MET A 761 13.49 -0.65 10.30
N HIS A 762 12.79 0.42 10.68
CA HIS A 762 13.26 1.82 10.68
C HIS A 762 14.55 2.04 11.48
N GLN A 763 14.81 1.22 12.50
CA GLN A 763 16.05 1.28 13.27
C GLN A 763 17.26 0.66 12.56
N TRP A 764 17.03 -0.26 11.63
CA TRP A 764 18.06 -1.04 10.93
C TRP A 764 18.16 -0.62 9.46
N GLN A 765 18.19 0.69 9.20
CA GLN A 765 18.27 1.24 7.84
C GLN A 765 19.72 1.53 7.42
N GLY A 766 19.97 1.54 6.10
CA GLY A 766 21.29 1.76 5.50
C GLY A 766 22.06 0.49 5.16
N ASP A 767 23.12 0.64 4.38
CA ASP A 767 23.91 -0.45 3.80
C ASP A 767 24.59 -1.34 4.85
N THR A 768 24.88 -0.81 6.06
CA THR A 768 25.42 -1.59 7.18
C THR A 768 24.42 -2.62 7.73
N TRP A 769 23.13 -2.27 7.70
CA TRP A 769 22.04 -3.08 8.25
C TRP A 769 21.29 -3.87 7.18
N GLU A 770 21.63 -3.67 5.90
CA GLU A 770 21.04 -4.40 4.78
C GLU A 770 21.15 -5.92 4.93
N PRO A 771 22.28 -6.52 5.33
CA PRO A 771 22.35 -7.96 5.56
C PRO A 771 21.39 -8.44 6.67
N LEU A 772 21.24 -7.68 7.76
CA LEU A 772 20.28 -8.00 8.82
C LEU A 772 18.83 -7.90 8.33
N ARG A 773 18.49 -6.86 7.56
CA ARG A 773 17.14 -6.72 6.99
C ARG A 773 16.83 -7.83 5.98
N LEU A 774 17.79 -8.20 5.13
CA LEU A 774 17.63 -9.31 4.20
C LEU A 774 17.43 -10.63 4.95
N LEU A 775 18.11 -10.83 6.07
CA LEU A 775 17.86 -11.98 6.96
C LEU A 775 16.43 -11.96 7.51
N VAL A 776 15.95 -10.83 8.04
CA VAL A 776 14.57 -10.73 8.54
C VAL A 776 13.54 -10.97 7.43
N LEU A 777 13.80 -10.47 6.21
CA LEU A 777 12.93 -10.75 5.05
C LEU A 777 12.97 -12.23 4.65
N ARG A 778 14.12 -12.92 4.77
CA ARG A 778 14.22 -14.37 4.57
C ARG A 778 13.45 -15.17 5.61
N CYS A 779 13.36 -14.69 6.86
CA CYS A 779 12.46 -15.30 7.85
C CYS A 779 11.00 -15.26 7.42
N LEU A 780 10.60 -14.21 6.66
CA LEU A 780 9.25 -13.99 6.17
C LEU A 780 8.99 -14.58 4.77
N ASP A 781 9.91 -15.39 4.24
CA ASP A 781 9.77 -15.96 2.90
C ASP A 781 8.47 -16.80 2.82
N PRO A 782 7.65 -16.64 1.76
CA PRO A 782 6.44 -17.45 1.58
C PRO A 782 6.76 -18.95 1.46
N ASP A 783 7.95 -19.32 0.99
CA ASP A 783 8.43 -20.70 0.92
C ASP A 783 9.13 -21.08 2.25
N PRO A 784 8.57 -22.02 3.05
CA PRO A 784 9.14 -22.43 4.33
C PRO A 784 10.58 -22.96 4.21
N ALA A 785 10.92 -23.61 3.10
CA ALA A 785 12.23 -24.24 2.91
C ALA A 785 13.38 -23.23 2.74
N ARG A 786 13.08 -21.95 2.47
CA ARG A 786 14.08 -20.88 2.29
C ARG A 786 14.36 -20.10 3.56
N ARG A 787 13.55 -20.31 4.60
CA ARG A 787 13.69 -19.64 5.89
C ARG A 787 14.95 -20.14 6.61
N PRO A 788 15.73 -19.25 7.24
CA PRO A 788 16.91 -19.67 8.02
C PRO A 788 16.50 -20.40 9.30
N SER A 789 17.43 -21.12 9.92
CA SER A 789 17.20 -21.66 11.26
C SER A 789 17.18 -20.55 12.33
N ALA A 790 16.48 -20.77 13.45
CA ALA A 790 16.49 -19.81 14.57
C ALA A 790 17.91 -19.57 15.13
N GLY A 791 18.77 -20.59 15.09
CA GLY A 791 20.20 -20.49 15.45
C GLY A 791 20.98 -19.54 14.53
N GLU A 792 20.84 -19.66 13.21
CA GLU A 792 21.47 -18.74 12.25
C GLU A 792 21.04 -17.28 12.50
N VAL A 793 19.77 -17.06 12.85
CA VAL A 793 19.25 -15.73 13.17
C VAL A 793 19.91 -15.18 14.43
N ALA A 794 20.05 -16.00 15.48
CA ALA A 794 20.73 -15.62 16.71
C ALA A 794 22.21 -15.28 16.46
N ASP A 795 22.93 -16.07 15.65
CA ASP A 795 24.35 -15.84 15.35
C ASP A 795 24.59 -14.53 14.60
N VAL A 796 23.70 -14.18 13.67
CA VAL A 796 23.79 -12.89 12.95
C VAL A 796 23.52 -11.74 13.92
N LEU A 797 22.49 -11.84 14.75
CA LEU A 797 22.15 -10.80 15.72
C LEU A 797 23.28 -10.55 16.73
N ALA A 798 23.98 -11.59 17.17
CA ALA A 798 25.15 -11.46 18.06
C ALA A 798 26.26 -10.58 17.46
N ARG A 799 26.53 -10.70 16.16
CA ARG A 799 27.51 -9.85 15.46
C ARG A 799 27.08 -8.37 15.43
N TYR A 800 25.79 -8.13 15.22
CA TYR A 800 25.23 -6.76 15.22
C TYR A 800 25.19 -6.14 16.63
N ILE A 801 25.03 -6.94 17.68
CA ILE A 801 25.15 -6.48 19.09
C ILE A 801 26.58 -5.99 19.36
N ALA A 802 27.59 -6.78 18.99
CA ALA A 802 28.99 -6.39 19.15
C ALA A 802 29.32 -5.08 18.41
N MET A 803 28.80 -4.93 17.19
CA MET A 803 28.93 -3.69 16.41
C MET A 803 28.21 -2.50 17.05
N ALA A 804 26.99 -2.69 17.57
CA ALA A 804 26.20 -1.63 18.20
C ALA A 804 26.81 -1.15 19.53
N ARG A 805 27.46 -2.04 20.29
CA ARG A 805 28.24 -1.69 21.49
C ARG A 805 29.40 -0.77 21.12
N ALA A 806 30.19 -1.14 20.10
CA ALA A 806 31.31 -0.32 19.62
C ALA A 806 30.90 1.10 19.15
N TRP A 807 29.65 1.30 18.72
CA TRP A 807 29.11 2.62 18.36
C TRP A 807 28.65 3.46 19.56
N ARG A 808 28.25 2.83 20.67
CA ARG A 808 27.69 3.51 21.85
C ARG A 808 28.77 4.14 22.72
N ASP A 809 29.93 3.49 22.83
CA ASP A 809 31.01 3.91 23.73
C ASP A 809 31.80 5.12 23.19
N GLY A 810 31.47 5.64 22.00
CA GLY A 810 32.15 6.79 21.39
C GLY A 810 33.61 6.53 21.01
N THR A 811 34.20 5.45 21.51
CA THR A 811 35.49 4.90 21.12
C THR A 811 35.33 4.07 19.86
N VAL A 812 35.04 4.74 18.74
CA VAL A 812 35.89 4.41 17.60
C VAL A 812 37.25 4.91 18.04
N PRO A 813 38.29 4.06 18.17
CA PRO A 813 39.61 4.62 18.05
C PRO A 813 39.59 5.27 16.68
N LEU A 814 39.43 6.60 16.64
CA LEU A 814 40.32 7.39 15.83
C LEU A 814 41.70 6.89 16.26
N ALA A 815 42.16 5.80 15.64
CA ALA A 815 43.55 5.74 15.27
C ALA A 815 43.79 7.15 14.74
N PRO A 816 44.72 7.91 15.33
CA PRO A 816 45.10 9.16 14.73
C PRO A 816 45.29 8.77 13.27
N VAL A 817 44.44 9.29 12.39
CA VAL A 817 44.93 9.54 11.05
C VAL A 817 45.99 10.55 11.41
N GLU A 818 47.22 10.05 11.60
CA GLU A 818 48.37 10.90 11.70
C GLU A 818 48.12 11.93 10.63
N SER A 819 48.37 13.19 10.97
CA SER A 819 48.55 14.22 9.98
C SER A 819 49.76 13.86 9.09
N THR A 820 49.76 12.71 8.43
CA THR A 820 50.39 12.52 7.15
C THR A 820 49.60 13.42 6.21
N GLY A 821 50.05 14.67 6.17
CA GLY A 821 49.67 15.60 5.13
C GLY A 821 49.80 14.91 3.77
N ALA A 822 48.86 15.25 2.89
CA ALA A 822 48.76 14.75 1.53
C ALA A 822 48.58 13.22 1.44
N ALA A 823 47.33 12.76 1.29
CA ALA A 823 47.06 11.49 0.60
C ALA A 823 47.94 11.47 -0.66
N THR A 824 48.90 10.55 -0.70
CA THR A 824 50.09 10.55 -1.54
C THR A 824 49.75 10.99 -2.95
N ARG A 825 50.35 12.10 -3.40
CA ARG A 825 50.22 12.58 -4.78
C ARG A 825 50.92 11.58 -5.71
N ALA A 826 50.23 10.49 -6.03
CA ALA A 826 50.73 9.47 -6.94
C ALA A 826 50.88 10.06 -8.36
N PRO A 827 51.98 9.76 -9.07
CA PRO A 827 52.09 10.10 -10.48
C PRO A 827 51.00 9.36 -11.27
N LEU A 828 50.41 10.03 -12.26
CA LEU A 828 49.40 9.42 -13.12
C LEU A 828 50.02 8.30 -13.97
N ALA A 829 49.48 7.09 -13.83
CA ALA A 829 49.77 5.91 -14.61
C ALA A 829 48.57 5.59 -15.52
N LEU A 830 48.32 6.46 -16.49
CA LEU A 830 47.14 6.38 -17.35
C LEU A 830 47.09 5.04 -18.13
N PRO A 831 45.90 4.44 -18.32
CA PRO A 831 45.73 3.18 -19.04
C PRO A 831 46.28 3.24 -20.47
N PRO A 832 46.60 2.09 -21.10
CA PRO A 832 47.19 2.04 -22.43
C PRO A 832 46.35 2.76 -23.49
N ALA A 833 47.00 3.28 -24.54
CA ALA A 833 46.36 4.11 -25.55
C ALA A 833 45.20 3.41 -26.32
N SER A 834 45.13 2.07 -26.28
CA SER A 834 44.04 1.26 -26.82
C SER A 834 42.72 1.40 -26.06
N GLU A 835 42.76 1.75 -24.77
CA GLU A 835 41.58 1.93 -23.92
C GLU A 835 41.12 3.39 -23.82
N ARG A 836 41.98 4.31 -24.29
CA ARG A 836 41.72 5.75 -24.39
C ARG A 836 40.79 6.05 -25.56
N THR A 837 39.76 6.85 -25.31
CA THR A 837 38.90 7.37 -26.37
C THR A 837 39.71 8.30 -27.27
N ARG A 838 39.76 8.05 -28.58
CA ARG A 838 40.47 8.94 -29.51
C ARG A 838 39.86 10.34 -29.45
N PRO A 839 40.64 11.39 -29.13
CA PRO A 839 40.14 12.77 -29.13
C PRO A 839 39.85 13.19 -30.58
N GLY A 840 38.63 12.98 -31.05
CA GLY A 840 38.24 13.30 -32.42
C GLY A 840 36.90 12.74 -32.90
N ASP A 841 36.38 11.67 -32.29
CA ASP A 841 35.20 10.97 -32.83
C ASP A 841 33.86 11.68 -32.57
N ARG A 842 33.82 12.76 -31.77
CA ARG A 842 32.56 13.42 -31.38
C ARG A 842 32.63 14.94 -31.35
N PRO A 843 31.80 15.65 -32.14
CA PRO A 843 31.94 17.08 -32.30
C PRO A 843 31.40 17.87 -31.11
N LEU A 844 32.28 18.56 -30.39
CA LEU A 844 31.89 19.72 -29.58
C LEU A 844 31.36 20.80 -30.53
N ARG A 845 30.22 21.43 -30.18
CA ARG A 845 29.72 22.58 -30.95
C ARG A 845 30.52 23.84 -30.61
N LEU A 846 31.58 24.08 -31.38
CA LEU A 846 32.41 25.28 -31.27
C LEU A 846 31.91 26.42 -32.18
N SER A 847 32.43 27.63 -31.96
CA SER A 847 32.17 28.75 -32.86
C SER A 847 32.72 28.49 -34.26
N ARG A 848 31.92 28.80 -35.29
CA ARG A 848 32.26 28.50 -36.70
C ARG A 848 33.08 29.59 -37.39
N PHE A 849 33.30 30.76 -36.77
CA PHE A 849 33.84 31.95 -37.43
C PHE A 849 35.05 32.58 -36.70
N GLY A 850 36.05 33.01 -37.49
CA GLY A 850 37.03 34.05 -37.13
C GLY A 850 37.84 33.83 -35.85
N ALA A 851 38.01 34.92 -35.08
CA ALA A 851 38.80 34.96 -33.84
C ALA A 851 38.23 34.06 -32.72
N ALA A 852 36.91 33.95 -32.61
CA ALA A 852 36.26 33.11 -31.60
C ALA A 852 36.61 31.63 -31.74
N ARG A 853 36.74 31.13 -32.98
CA ARG A 853 37.21 29.76 -33.25
C ARG A 853 38.66 29.55 -32.78
N ARG A 854 39.55 30.51 -33.06
CA ARG A 854 40.96 30.45 -32.62
C ARG A 854 41.08 30.45 -31.09
N GLU A 855 40.24 31.24 -30.41
CA GLU A 855 40.17 31.23 -28.95
C GLU A 855 39.70 29.87 -28.42
N ASP A 856 38.67 29.27 -29.03
CA ASP A 856 38.16 27.95 -28.66
C ASP A 856 39.23 26.86 -28.89
N GLU A 857 39.97 26.92 -29.99
CA GLU A 857 41.11 26.04 -30.27
C GLU A 857 42.24 26.24 -29.24
N THR A 858 42.50 27.47 -28.82
CA THR A 858 43.48 27.79 -27.75
C THR A 858 43.03 27.27 -26.38
N ARG A 859 41.73 27.32 -26.06
CA ARG A 859 41.16 26.70 -24.85
C ARG A 859 41.36 25.18 -24.89
N LEU A 860 41.01 24.54 -26.00
CA LEU A 860 41.18 23.10 -26.18
C LEU A 860 42.64 22.67 -26.08
N ALA A 861 43.57 23.43 -26.66
CA ALA A 861 45.00 23.16 -26.56
C ALA A 861 45.49 23.18 -25.10
N ARG A 862 45.05 24.16 -24.31
CA ARG A 862 45.35 24.23 -22.86
C ARG A 862 44.78 23.05 -22.08
N LEU A 863 43.54 22.65 -22.39
CA LEU A 863 42.91 21.51 -21.73
C LEU A 863 43.57 20.16 -22.05
N ARG A 864 44.27 20.03 -23.17
CA ARG A 864 44.95 18.80 -23.59
C ARG A 864 46.33 18.60 -22.96
N VAL A 865 46.85 19.58 -22.22
CA VAL A 865 48.12 19.43 -21.51
C VAL A 865 47.98 18.32 -20.47
N PRO A 866 48.82 17.26 -20.50
CA PRO A 866 48.75 16.17 -19.52
C PRO A 866 48.96 16.68 -18.10
N LEU A 867 48.15 16.20 -17.17
CA LEU A 867 48.35 16.46 -15.75
C LEU A 867 49.43 15.51 -15.23
N ARG A 868 50.25 15.96 -14.29
CA ARG A 868 51.26 15.09 -13.64
C ARG A 868 50.66 14.20 -12.56
N GLN A 869 49.56 14.66 -11.95
CA GLN A 869 48.90 14.05 -10.81
C GLN A 869 47.38 14.21 -10.97
N SER A 870 46.62 13.31 -10.35
CA SER A 870 45.16 13.38 -10.33
C SER A 870 44.67 14.65 -9.64
N ARG A 871 43.70 15.34 -10.26
CA ARG A 871 43.07 16.55 -9.70
C ARG A 871 41.74 16.19 -9.05
N ARG A 872 41.61 16.47 -7.75
CA ARG A 872 40.41 16.17 -6.95
C ARG A 872 39.54 17.41 -6.83
N VAL A 873 38.35 17.36 -7.41
CA VAL A 873 37.47 18.53 -7.55
C VAL A 873 36.14 18.22 -6.87
N THR A 874 35.75 19.04 -5.90
CA THR A 874 34.48 18.86 -5.20
C THR A 874 33.49 19.91 -5.64
N LEU A 875 32.29 19.48 -6.01
CA LEU A 875 31.17 20.33 -6.39
C LEU A 875 30.16 20.38 -5.24
N ILE A 876 29.90 21.58 -4.75
CA ILE A 876 28.88 21.89 -3.74
C ILE A 876 27.80 22.80 -4.34
N GLY A 877 26.61 22.81 -3.74
CA GLY A 877 25.49 23.63 -4.17
C GLY A 877 25.12 24.64 -3.10
N ALA A 878 24.92 25.91 -3.49
CA ALA A 878 24.45 26.95 -2.57
C ALA A 878 23.03 26.65 -2.02
N TYR A 879 22.24 25.91 -2.79
CA TYR A 879 20.89 25.50 -2.43
C TYR A 879 20.47 24.27 -3.25
N HIS A 880 19.29 23.72 -2.94
CA HIS A 880 18.66 22.69 -3.76
C HIS A 880 18.50 23.15 -5.21
N TYR A 881 18.66 22.22 -6.16
CA TYR A 881 18.52 22.48 -7.60
C TYR A 881 19.47 23.56 -8.17
N SER A 882 20.58 23.84 -7.51
CA SER A 882 21.65 24.75 -7.96
C SER A 882 22.39 24.30 -9.24
N GLY A 883 22.02 23.16 -9.84
CA GLY A 883 22.64 22.63 -11.05
C GLY A 883 23.92 21.84 -10.81
N ARG A 884 24.32 21.60 -9.55
CA ARG A 884 25.51 20.83 -9.14
C ARG A 884 25.74 19.53 -9.92
N ALA A 885 24.78 18.61 -9.87
CA ALA A 885 24.87 17.32 -10.57
C ALA A 885 24.95 17.48 -12.11
N THR A 886 24.21 18.45 -12.68
CA THR A 886 24.32 18.77 -14.10
C THR A 886 25.72 19.26 -14.45
N THR A 887 26.28 20.17 -13.64
CA THR A 887 27.65 20.69 -13.81
C THR A 887 28.67 19.56 -13.72
N THR A 888 28.55 18.66 -12.74
CA THR A 888 29.41 17.46 -12.58
C THR A 888 29.42 16.63 -13.87
N MET A 889 28.24 16.29 -14.39
CA MET A 889 28.09 15.43 -15.56
C MET A 889 28.60 16.08 -16.86
N VAL A 890 28.33 17.37 -17.06
CA VAL A 890 28.74 18.11 -18.26
C VAL A 890 30.24 18.36 -18.26
N LEU A 891 30.78 18.87 -17.13
CA LEU A 891 32.21 19.13 -16.97
C LEU A 891 33.03 17.85 -17.12
N GLY A 892 32.61 16.76 -16.46
CA GLY A 892 33.30 15.47 -16.55
C GLY A 892 33.29 14.90 -17.96
N SER A 893 32.14 14.97 -18.65
CA SER A 893 32.02 14.52 -20.03
C SER A 893 32.92 15.34 -20.98
N LEU A 894 32.98 16.66 -20.77
CA LEU A 894 33.82 17.54 -21.56
C LEU A 894 35.31 17.26 -21.35
N LEU A 895 35.74 17.13 -20.09
CA LEU A 895 37.14 16.82 -19.76
C LEU A 895 37.56 15.46 -20.34
N ALA A 896 36.74 14.42 -20.18
CA ALA A 896 37.00 13.10 -20.75
C ALA A 896 37.13 13.16 -22.29
N THR A 897 36.23 13.89 -22.96
CA THR A 897 36.21 14.01 -24.43
C THR A 897 37.41 14.81 -24.95
N VAL A 898 37.75 15.94 -24.31
CA VAL A 898 38.82 16.84 -24.79
C VAL A 898 40.20 16.25 -24.54
N ARG A 899 40.39 15.60 -23.39
CA ARG A 899 41.69 15.05 -22.95
C ARG A 899 41.95 13.65 -23.50
N GLY A 900 40.90 12.85 -23.73
CA GLY A 900 41.05 11.44 -24.09
C GLY A 900 41.62 10.59 -22.94
N GLU A 901 41.52 11.09 -21.71
CA GLU A 901 41.99 10.43 -20.48
C GLU A 901 40.77 10.03 -19.61
N PRO A 902 40.88 8.99 -18.77
CA PRO A 902 39.81 8.64 -17.84
C PRO A 902 39.54 9.76 -16.83
N VAL A 903 38.26 10.13 -16.72
CA VAL A 903 37.74 11.07 -15.72
C VAL A 903 36.68 10.33 -14.93
N LEU A 904 36.71 10.47 -13.60
CA LEU A 904 35.75 9.83 -12.69
C LEU A 904 34.80 10.89 -12.12
N ALA A 905 33.50 10.62 -12.10
CA ALA A 905 32.52 11.35 -11.32
C ALA A 905 31.92 10.43 -10.26
N LEU A 906 31.81 10.91 -9.02
CA LEU A 906 31.31 10.12 -7.90
C LEU A 906 30.32 10.92 -7.05
N ASP A 907 29.31 10.23 -6.53
CA ASP A 907 28.43 10.83 -5.52
C ASP A 907 29.20 10.90 -4.19
N GLY A 908 29.49 12.12 -3.74
CA GLY A 908 30.42 12.38 -2.64
C GLY A 908 29.87 12.22 -1.24
N ALA A 909 28.54 12.27 -1.08
CA ALA A 909 27.92 12.23 0.24
C ALA A 909 27.54 10.82 0.68
N ALA A 910 27.57 10.58 1.99
CA ALA A 910 27.37 9.25 2.58
C ALA A 910 25.98 8.65 2.32
N ALA A 911 24.98 9.50 2.09
CA ALA A 911 23.57 9.09 2.11
C ALA A 911 22.73 9.57 0.94
N GLU A 912 23.28 10.47 0.11
CA GLU A 912 22.56 11.15 -0.95
C GLU A 912 23.44 11.24 -2.20
N GLY A 913 22.81 11.03 -3.36
CA GLY A 913 23.45 11.12 -4.66
C GLY A 913 22.47 11.57 -5.72
N ALA A 914 22.97 12.28 -6.73
CA ALA A 914 22.16 12.83 -7.80
C ALA A 914 22.63 12.38 -9.20
N LEU A 915 23.81 11.77 -9.29
CA LEU A 915 24.40 11.37 -10.57
C LEU A 915 23.67 10.20 -11.23
N ASP A 916 23.04 9.31 -10.45
CA ASP A 916 22.21 8.20 -10.97
C ASP A 916 21.14 8.68 -11.95
N ALA A 917 20.63 9.90 -11.77
CA ALA A 917 19.59 10.44 -12.64
C ALA A 917 19.98 10.55 -14.12
N PHE A 918 21.28 10.60 -14.41
CA PHE A 918 21.82 10.76 -15.76
C PHE A 918 22.20 9.44 -16.44
N LEU A 919 22.17 8.33 -15.69
CA LEU A 919 22.59 7.00 -16.16
C LEU A 919 21.39 6.22 -16.70
N THR A 920 21.58 5.55 -17.84
CA THR A 920 20.55 4.65 -18.42
C THR A 920 20.78 3.21 -17.97
N ASP A 921 22.02 2.71 -18.11
CA ASP A 921 22.42 1.35 -17.74
C ASP A 921 23.48 1.43 -16.63
N ARG A 922 23.05 1.78 -15.41
CA ARG A 922 23.93 1.99 -14.25
C ARG A 922 24.54 0.67 -13.78
N ASN A 923 25.84 0.68 -13.53
CA ASN A 923 26.54 -0.34 -12.74
C ASN A 923 25.99 -0.38 -11.31
N PRO A 924 25.59 -1.55 -10.76
CA PRO A 924 25.02 -1.62 -9.42
C PRO A 924 25.98 -1.14 -8.33
N ALA A 925 27.29 -1.24 -8.56
CA ALA A 925 28.34 -0.86 -7.61
C ALA A 925 28.26 0.63 -7.21
N THR A 926 28.65 0.90 -5.98
CA THR A 926 28.63 2.20 -5.32
C THR A 926 30.04 2.64 -4.96
N VAL A 927 30.19 3.88 -4.47
CA VAL A 927 31.47 4.39 -3.96
C VAL A 927 32.03 3.49 -2.83
N ARG A 928 31.16 2.89 -2.04
CA ARG A 928 31.55 1.92 -1.00
C ARG A 928 32.11 0.62 -1.56
N ASP A 929 31.53 0.11 -2.64
CA ASP A 929 32.04 -1.09 -3.32
C ASP A 929 33.43 -0.83 -3.92
N LEU A 930 33.67 0.40 -4.40
CA LEU A 930 35.00 0.83 -4.80
C LEU A 930 35.95 0.87 -3.60
N ALA A 931 35.52 1.43 -2.46
CA ALA A 931 36.34 1.50 -1.24
C ALA A 931 36.71 0.10 -0.69
N ALA A 932 35.85 -0.89 -0.86
CA ALA A 932 36.06 -2.25 -0.40
C ALA A 932 37.11 -3.02 -1.23
N LEU A 933 37.47 -2.53 -2.41
CA LEU A 933 38.50 -3.13 -3.25
C LEU A 933 39.86 -3.17 -2.53
N PRO A 934 40.71 -4.18 -2.77
CA PRO A 934 42.12 -4.14 -2.41
C PRO A 934 42.82 -2.87 -2.92
N LEU A 935 43.84 -2.39 -2.21
CA LEU A 935 44.70 -1.31 -2.71
C LEU A 935 45.55 -1.85 -3.89
N ASP A 936 45.99 -0.96 -4.78
CA ASP A 936 46.88 -1.26 -5.92
C ASP A 936 46.31 -2.18 -7.03
N LEU A 937 44.99 -2.26 -7.15
CA LEU A 937 44.36 -2.98 -8.26
C LEU A 937 44.59 -2.31 -9.63
N PRO A 938 44.63 -3.10 -10.72
CA PRO A 938 44.70 -2.57 -12.07
C PRO A 938 43.42 -1.78 -12.41
N TYR A 939 43.54 -0.86 -13.37
CA TYR A 939 42.46 0.03 -13.80
C TYR A 939 41.18 -0.73 -14.21
N ASP A 940 41.30 -1.91 -14.84
CA ASP A 940 40.16 -2.69 -15.30
C ASP A 940 39.22 -3.14 -14.17
N ASP A 941 39.76 -3.45 -12.99
CA ASP A 941 38.95 -3.86 -11.83
C ASP A 941 38.14 -2.69 -11.28
N ILE A 942 38.73 -1.50 -11.26
CA ILE A 942 38.06 -0.27 -10.85
C ILE A 942 37.00 0.10 -11.89
N ARG A 943 37.34 0.06 -13.18
CA ARG A 943 36.45 0.32 -14.32
C ARG A 943 35.25 -0.64 -14.34
N ALA A 944 35.44 -1.90 -13.95
CA ALA A 944 34.35 -2.88 -13.87
C ALA A 944 33.27 -2.52 -12.83
N ARG A 945 33.54 -1.55 -11.95
CA ARG A 945 32.63 -1.04 -10.91
C ARG A 945 32.09 0.36 -11.19
N THR A 946 32.43 0.96 -12.32
CA THR A 946 31.90 2.27 -12.74
C THR A 946 30.95 2.12 -13.93
N THR A 947 30.16 3.16 -14.17
CA THR A 947 29.33 3.28 -15.39
C THR A 947 30.07 4.18 -16.38
N ARG A 948 30.56 3.62 -17.50
CA ARG A 948 31.24 4.41 -18.54
C ARG A 948 30.24 5.02 -19.51
N LEU A 949 30.20 6.34 -19.56
CA LEU A 949 29.37 7.07 -20.51
C LEU A 949 30.01 7.09 -21.90
N PRO A 950 29.19 7.38 -22.94
CA PRO A 950 29.72 7.52 -24.28
C PRO A 950 30.82 8.60 -24.40
N SER A 951 30.84 9.65 -23.57
CA SER A 951 31.87 10.69 -23.53
C SER A 951 33.24 10.21 -23.03
N GLY A 952 33.31 9.00 -22.46
CA GLY A 952 34.48 8.50 -21.76
C GLY A 952 34.48 8.81 -20.26
N LEU A 953 33.53 9.62 -19.77
CA LEU A 953 33.34 9.85 -18.33
C LEU A 953 32.88 8.56 -17.64
N GLU A 954 33.54 8.19 -16.56
CA GLU A 954 33.12 7.09 -15.69
C GLU A 954 32.39 7.63 -14.47
N VAL A 955 31.31 6.95 -14.07
CA VAL A 955 30.42 7.42 -13.00
C VAL A 955 30.21 6.34 -11.95
N ALA A 956 30.48 6.66 -10.69
CA ALA A 956 30.16 5.86 -9.51
C ALA A 956 29.05 6.55 -8.71
N ALA A 957 27.80 6.17 -8.96
CA ALA A 957 26.62 6.82 -8.37
C ALA A 957 25.96 5.97 -7.28
N HIS A 958 25.38 6.61 -6.26
CA HIS A 958 24.49 5.99 -5.30
C HIS A 958 23.12 5.70 -5.96
N ARG A 959 22.51 4.57 -5.59
CA ARG A 959 21.11 4.26 -5.96
C ARG A 959 20.18 5.29 -5.33
N ARG A 960 19.15 5.73 -6.08
CA ARG A 960 18.11 6.64 -5.58
C ARG A 960 17.47 6.15 -4.28
N GLY A 961 17.41 7.04 -3.29
CA GLY A 961 16.82 6.80 -1.97
C GLY A 961 17.64 7.48 -0.86
N HIS A 962 17.02 7.77 0.29
CA HIS A 962 17.75 8.24 1.47
C HIS A 962 18.42 7.04 2.16
N ARG A 963 19.75 7.07 2.33
CA ARG A 963 20.49 6.06 3.11
C ARG A 963 20.79 6.57 4.50
N SER A 964 21.09 5.67 5.44
CA SER A 964 21.56 6.07 6.76
C SER A 964 23.02 6.55 6.69
N PRO A 965 23.41 7.55 7.49
CA PRO A 965 24.78 8.05 7.51
C PRO A 965 25.78 6.92 7.80
N ASN A 966 26.78 6.75 6.93
CA ASN A 966 27.87 5.80 7.14
C ASN A 966 28.99 6.47 7.97
N PRO A 967 29.25 6.04 9.21
CA PRO A 967 30.31 6.63 10.03
C PRO A 967 31.72 6.36 9.47
N ALA A 968 31.90 5.32 8.65
CA ALA A 968 33.16 5.04 7.98
C ALA A 968 33.33 5.80 6.64
N HIS A 969 32.35 6.63 6.24
CA HIS A 969 32.35 7.32 4.94
C HIS A 969 33.62 8.12 4.66
N GLY A 970 34.13 8.83 5.67
CA GLY A 970 35.37 9.61 5.51
C GLY A 970 36.58 8.74 5.15
N GLN A 971 36.71 7.56 5.79
CA GLN A 971 37.79 6.61 5.53
C GLN A 971 37.60 5.92 4.17
N GLU A 972 36.38 5.48 3.86
CA GLU A 972 36.02 4.89 2.58
C GLU A 972 36.29 5.85 1.41
N TYR A 973 35.89 7.13 1.57
CA TYR A 973 36.13 8.17 0.57
C TYR A 973 37.63 8.44 0.36
N ALA A 974 38.40 8.57 1.44
CA ALA A 974 39.85 8.73 1.34
C ALA A 974 40.52 7.54 0.63
N ARG A 975 40.02 6.32 0.89
CA ARG A 975 40.49 5.10 0.24
C ARG A 975 40.17 5.07 -1.25
N VAL A 976 38.96 5.43 -1.66
CA VAL A 976 38.58 5.55 -3.09
C VAL A 976 39.46 6.56 -3.80
N LEU A 977 39.69 7.73 -3.21
CA LEU A 977 40.58 8.73 -3.80
C LEU A 977 42.02 8.23 -3.94
N THR A 978 42.51 7.44 -2.97
CA THR A 978 43.84 6.84 -3.02
C THR A 978 43.94 5.79 -4.13
N GLN A 979 42.95 4.92 -4.27
CA GLN A 979 42.90 3.88 -5.31
C GLN A 979 42.75 4.45 -6.72
N THR A 980 42.00 5.53 -6.86
CA THR A 980 41.71 6.15 -8.17
C THR A 980 42.78 7.16 -8.60
N ALA A 981 43.61 7.66 -7.67
CA ALA A 981 44.64 8.66 -7.94
C ALA A 981 45.63 8.30 -9.07
N PRO A 982 46.09 7.05 -9.24
CA PRO A 982 46.99 6.70 -10.34
C PRO A 982 46.30 6.68 -11.71
N HIS A 983 44.99 6.38 -11.75
CA HIS A 983 44.31 5.96 -12.98
C HIS A 983 43.46 7.07 -13.63
N TYR A 984 42.95 8.01 -12.84
CA TYR A 984 42.05 9.08 -13.32
C TYR A 984 42.70 10.45 -13.20
N SER A 985 42.78 11.19 -14.31
CA SER A 985 43.43 12.51 -14.31
C SER A 985 42.62 13.59 -13.59
N VAL A 986 41.29 13.45 -13.56
CA VAL A 986 40.39 14.28 -12.78
C VAL A 986 39.34 13.41 -12.09
N VAL A 987 39.10 13.66 -10.81
CA VAL A 987 38.03 13.05 -10.01
C VAL A 987 37.07 14.16 -9.57
N LEU A 988 35.82 14.07 -9.99
CA LEU A 988 34.74 15.01 -9.69
C LEU A 988 33.82 14.44 -8.60
N THR A 989 33.73 15.11 -7.47
CA THR A 989 32.93 14.70 -6.32
C THR A 989 31.66 15.54 -6.23
N ASP A 990 30.52 14.92 -6.45
CA ASP A 990 29.19 15.52 -6.34
C ASP A 990 28.75 15.49 -4.86
N TRP A 991 28.98 16.56 -4.09
CA TRP A 991 28.54 16.64 -2.68
C TRP A 991 27.10 17.17 -2.51
N SER A 992 26.15 16.29 -2.21
CA SER A 992 24.69 16.56 -2.18
C SER A 992 24.13 17.31 -0.96
N PRO A 993 24.60 17.08 0.28
CA PRO A 993 24.00 17.66 1.47
C PRO A 993 23.95 19.19 1.46
N LEU A 994 22.85 19.74 1.98
CA LEU A 994 22.81 21.14 2.37
C LEU A 994 23.72 21.33 3.60
N GLY A 995 24.83 22.02 3.40
CA GLY A 995 25.76 22.37 4.47
C GLY A 995 26.90 21.37 4.68
N LEU A 996 27.84 21.78 5.52
CA LEU A 996 29.04 21.05 5.88
C LEU A 996 28.79 20.32 7.21
N SER A 997 28.41 19.04 7.17
CA SER A 997 28.29 18.18 8.36
C SER A 997 29.60 17.41 8.62
N GLY A 998 29.69 16.61 9.69
CA GLY A 998 30.94 15.97 10.14
C GLY A 998 31.68 15.07 9.12
N GLY A 999 31.09 14.74 7.96
CA GLY A 999 31.79 14.09 6.84
C GLY A 999 32.35 15.05 5.78
N ALA A 1000 31.87 16.30 5.73
CA ALA A 1000 32.30 17.29 4.75
C ALA A 1000 33.74 17.76 4.97
N GLU A 1001 34.18 17.82 6.23
CA GLU A 1001 35.54 18.24 6.60
C GLU A 1001 36.61 17.32 5.98
N VAL A 1002 36.41 16.00 6.03
CA VAL A 1002 37.31 15.02 5.40
C VAL A 1002 37.35 15.21 3.88
N VAL A 1003 36.20 15.48 3.26
CA VAL A 1003 36.13 15.72 1.81
C VAL A 1003 36.83 17.02 1.43
N LEU A 1004 36.59 18.12 2.16
CA LEU A 1004 37.23 19.41 1.92
C LEU A 1004 38.75 19.34 2.10
N ASN A 1005 39.24 18.64 3.12
CA ASN A 1005 40.67 18.39 3.35
C ASN A 1005 41.36 17.66 2.19
N LEU A 1006 40.63 16.83 1.45
CA LEU A 1006 41.13 16.05 0.32
C LEU A 1006 40.87 16.73 -1.04
N THR A 1007 40.24 17.91 -1.05
CA THR A 1007 39.83 18.63 -2.26
C THR A 1007 40.93 19.57 -2.74
N ASP A 1008 41.34 19.46 -4.01
CA ASP A 1008 42.28 20.40 -4.64
C ASP A 1008 41.56 21.66 -5.18
N ARG A 1009 40.33 21.51 -5.68
CA ARG A 1009 39.51 22.59 -6.24
C ARG A 1009 38.05 22.48 -5.81
N LEU A 1010 37.49 23.57 -5.31
CA LEU A 1010 36.08 23.67 -4.96
C LEU A 1010 35.30 24.39 -6.06
N ILE A 1011 34.18 23.80 -6.49
CA ILE A 1011 33.21 24.44 -7.37
C ILE A 1011 31.91 24.64 -6.59
N LEU A 1012 31.43 25.86 -6.52
CA LEU A 1012 30.14 26.19 -5.93
C LEU A 1012 29.12 26.52 -7.04
N CYS A 1013 28.07 25.71 -7.16
CA CYS A 1013 27.00 25.97 -8.10
C CYS A 1013 25.86 26.75 -7.46
N CYS A 1014 25.30 27.73 -8.17
CA CYS A 1014 24.12 28.49 -7.76
C CYS A 1014 23.31 29.01 -8.97
N GLY A 1015 22.06 29.43 -8.72
CA GLY A 1015 21.24 30.12 -9.71
C GLY A 1015 21.54 31.62 -9.77
N SER A 1016 21.01 32.31 -10.78
CA SER A 1016 21.22 33.75 -11.00
C SER A 1016 20.32 34.69 -10.19
N ALA A 1017 19.38 34.17 -9.39
CA ALA A 1017 18.50 35.00 -8.56
C ALA A 1017 19.23 35.49 -7.30
N GLU A 1018 18.87 36.68 -6.80
CA GLU A 1018 19.58 37.33 -5.68
C GLU A 1018 19.73 36.42 -4.46
N TRP A 1019 18.67 35.71 -4.08
CA TRP A 1019 18.69 34.80 -2.94
C TRP A 1019 19.62 33.58 -3.14
N PHE A 1020 19.84 33.12 -4.38
CA PHE A 1020 20.85 32.09 -4.68
C PHE A 1020 22.27 32.63 -4.53
N LEU A 1021 22.48 33.91 -4.89
CA LEU A 1021 23.77 34.58 -4.75
C LEU A 1021 24.10 34.81 -3.26
N ASP A 1022 23.12 35.21 -2.46
CA ASP A 1022 23.27 35.33 -1.01
C ASP A 1022 23.57 33.98 -0.37
N ALA A 1023 22.83 32.92 -0.74
CA ALA A 1023 23.11 31.57 -0.24
C ALA A 1023 24.51 31.08 -0.62
N ALA A 1024 25.01 31.47 -1.80
CA ALA A 1024 26.37 31.14 -2.23
C ALA A 1024 27.43 31.85 -1.37
N ALA A 1025 27.22 33.12 -1.01
CA ALA A 1025 28.11 33.84 -0.11
C ALA A 1025 28.18 33.17 1.27
N HIS A 1026 27.02 32.88 1.87
CA HIS A 1026 26.95 32.18 3.16
C HIS A 1026 27.62 30.80 3.13
N THR A 1027 27.53 30.09 2.01
CA THR A 1027 28.17 28.77 1.86
C THR A 1027 29.70 28.91 1.86
N LEU A 1028 30.26 29.89 1.15
CA LEU A 1028 31.70 30.14 1.15
C LEU A 1028 32.21 30.61 2.51
N ASP A 1029 31.44 31.44 3.20
CA ASP A 1029 31.78 31.86 4.57
C ASP A 1029 31.80 30.68 5.52
N GLY A 1030 30.84 29.75 5.42
CA GLY A 1030 30.88 28.49 6.17
C GLY A 1030 32.13 27.65 5.87
N VAL A 1031 32.60 27.59 4.61
CA VAL A 1031 33.86 26.90 4.26
C VAL A 1031 35.06 27.61 4.92
N ARG A 1032 35.08 28.95 4.96
CA ARG A 1032 36.13 29.72 5.65
C ARG A 1032 36.12 29.44 7.16
N ASP A 1033 34.95 29.40 7.77
CA ASP A 1033 34.77 29.14 9.21
C ASP A 1033 35.27 27.75 9.62
N THR A 1034 35.22 26.76 8.70
CA THR A 1034 35.79 25.42 8.94
C THR A 1034 37.32 25.33 8.79
N GLY A 1035 38.02 26.45 8.58
CA GLY A 1035 39.48 26.45 8.42
C GLY A 1035 40.00 26.35 6.98
N HIS A 1036 39.10 26.24 6.00
CA HIS A 1036 39.45 26.00 4.59
C HIS A 1036 39.46 27.30 3.75
N TRP A 1037 39.98 28.40 4.32
CA TRP A 1037 40.01 29.73 3.67
C TRP A 1037 40.65 29.73 2.29
N GLN A 1038 41.79 29.04 2.11
CA GLN A 1038 42.45 28.96 0.80
C GLN A 1038 41.57 28.26 -0.25
N LEU A 1039 40.76 27.28 0.15
CA LEU A 1039 39.86 26.57 -0.75
C LEU A 1039 38.63 27.43 -1.09
N ALA A 1040 38.10 28.19 -0.14
CA ALA A 1040 37.00 29.14 -0.34
C ALA A 1040 37.40 30.31 -1.25
N ASP A 1041 38.56 30.94 -1.01
CA ASP A 1041 39.01 32.11 -1.78
C ASP A 1041 39.40 31.74 -3.21
N ASN A 1042 39.84 30.50 -3.43
CA ASN A 1042 40.12 29.95 -4.75
C ASN A 1042 38.95 29.18 -5.38
N ALA A 1043 37.77 29.20 -4.75
CA ALA A 1043 36.59 28.50 -5.25
C ALA A 1043 36.15 29.06 -6.61
N ILE A 1044 35.68 28.18 -7.49
CA ILE A 1044 35.10 28.54 -8.77
C ILE A 1044 33.58 28.59 -8.60
N VAL A 1045 32.97 29.74 -8.84
CA VAL A 1045 31.52 29.90 -8.66
C VAL A 1045 30.84 29.83 -10.02
N VAL A 1046 29.96 28.85 -10.18
CA VAL A 1046 29.20 28.60 -11.40
C VAL A 1046 27.78 29.10 -11.22
N VAL A 1047 27.44 30.18 -11.92
CA VAL A 1047 26.11 30.78 -11.89
C VAL A 1047 25.32 30.33 -13.12
N GLY A 1048 24.34 29.46 -12.92
CA GLY A 1048 23.46 28.94 -13.97
C GLY A 1048 22.20 29.79 -14.16
N GLU A 1049 21.85 30.11 -15.40
CA GLU A 1049 20.56 30.71 -15.73
C GLU A 1049 19.46 29.64 -15.84
N ILE A 1050 18.44 29.75 -14.99
CA ILE A 1050 17.34 28.78 -14.90
C ILE A 1050 16.12 29.18 -15.76
N GLU A 1051 15.98 30.48 -16.07
CA GLU A 1051 14.83 31.04 -16.80
C GLU A 1051 15.25 31.64 -18.16
N GLY A 1052 14.48 31.36 -19.20
CA GLY A 1052 14.77 31.80 -20.58
C GLY A 1052 14.40 33.25 -20.91
N SER A 1053 13.86 34.02 -19.96
CA SER A 1053 13.41 35.40 -20.17
C SER A 1053 14.43 36.40 -19.62
N GLY A 1054 15.25 36.97 -20.51
CA GLY A 1054 16.11 38.12 -20.23
C GLY A 1054 17.29 37.82 -19.31
N SER A 1055 18.47 37.67 -19.88
CA SER A 1055 19.76 37.58 -19.16
C SER A 1055 19.93 38.83 -18.27
N ARG A 1056 19.49 38.76 -17.00
CA ARG A 1056 19.76 39.81 -16.02
C ARG A 1056 21.28 39.82 -15.78
N PRO A 1057 21.96 40.97 -15.92
CA PRO A 1057 23.39 41.05 -15.65
C PRO A 1057 23.64 40.69 -14.19
N LEU A 1058 24.72 39.93 -13.94
CA LEU A 1058 25.15 39.64 -12.57
C LEU A 1058 25.56 40.95 -11.88
N PRO A 1059 25.32 41.08 -10.56
CA PRO A 1059 25.77 42.25 -9.81
C PRO A 1059 27.28 42.46 -10.01
N PRO A 1060 27.74 43.69 -10.35
CA PRO A 1060 29.15 43.96 -10.65
C PRO A 1060 30.07 43.76 -9.43
N ASP A 1061 29.50 43.78 -8.23
CA ASP A 1061 30.15 43.55 -6.95
C ASP A 1061 30.07 42.09 -6.46
N LEU A 1062 29.45 41.18 -7.22
CA LEU A 1062 29.22 39.79 -6.80
C LEU A 1062 30.52 39.06 -6.41
N ALA A 1063 31.59 39.19 -7.20
CA ALA A 1063 32.87 38.55 -6.88
C ALA A 1063 33.44 39.03 -5.54
N ARG A 1064 33.27 40.33 -5.24
CA ARG A 1064 33.67 40.93 -3.96
C ARG A 1064 32.80 40.42 -2.81
N ARG A 1065 31.48 40.32 -3.02
CA ARG A 1065 30.52 39.75 -2.04
C ARG A 1065 30.84 38.30 -1.69
N LEU A 1066 31.30 37.51 -2.67
CA LEU A 1066 31.69 36.11 -2.48
C LEU A 1066 33.13 35.95 -1.93
N GLY A 1067 33.93 37.02 -1.95
CA GLY A 1067 35.33 37.00 -1.55
C GLY A 1067 36.22 36.17 -2.49
N ILE A 1068 35.95 36.19 -3.80
CA ILE A 1068 36.71 35.44 -4.82
C ILE A 1068 37.23 36.37 -5.92
N ASP A 1069 38.22 35.90 -6.68
CA ASP A 1069 38.68 36.56 -7.90
C ASP A 1069 37.55 36.59 -8.97
N PRO A 1070 37.25 37.75 -9.59
CA PRO A 1070 36.30 37.85 -10.69
C PRO A 1070 36.54 36.85 -11.84
N ALA A 1071 37.78 36.45 -12.10
CA ALA A 1071 38.12 35.45 -13.12
C ALA A 1071 37.64 34.03 -12.78
N ARG A 1072 37.28 33.76 -11.52
CA ARG A 1072 36.73 32.48 -11.04
C ARG A 1072 35.20 32.42 -11.06
N LEU A 1073 34.55 33.48 -11.52
CA LEU A 1073 33.10 33.52 -11.70
C LEU A 1073 32.73 33.06 -13.12
N VAL A 1074 32.11 31.89 -13.25
CA VAL A 1074 31.68 31.34 -14.53
C VAL A 1074 30.17 31.42 -14.67
N ARG A 1075 29.71 32.14 -15.70
CA ARG A 1075 28.29 32.27 -16.03
C ARG A 1075 27.89 31.25 -17.09
N VAL A 1076 26.97 30.36 -16.76
CA VAL A 1076 26.44 29.36 -17.70
C VAL A 1076 25.10 29.87 -18.23
N PRO A 1077 24.99 30.16 -19.54
CA PRO A 1077 23.76 30.68 -20.13
C PRO A 1077 22.65 29.64 -20.15
N PHE A 1078 21.40 30.09 -20.23
CA PHE A 1078 20.26 29.18 -20.32
C PHE A 1078 20.36 28.28 -21.56
N ASP A 1079 20.35 26.97 -21.32
CA ASP A 1079 20.36 25.94 -22.35
C ASP A 1079 19.42 24.81 -21.95
N LEU A 1080 18.40 24.56 -22.80
CA LEU A 1080 17.39 23.54 -22.56
C LEU A 1080 18.01 22.13 -22.40
N SER A 1081 19.17 21.89 -23.03
CA SER A 1081 19.88 20.61 -22.95
C SER A 1081 20.50 20.34 -21.57
N LEU A 1082 20.64 21.36 -20.71
CA LEU A 1082 21.14 21.24 -19.34
C LEU A 1082 20.05 20.89 -18.31
N ARG A 1083 18.78 20.88 -18.70
CA ARG A 1083 17.67 20.52 -17.79
C ARG A 1083 17.84 19.08 -17.33
N SER A 1084 18.07 18.82 -16.05
CA SER A 1084 18.18 17.45 -15.50
C SER A 1084 16.83 16.70 -15.57
N PRO A 1085 16.79 15.39 -15.92
CA PRO A 1085 17.88 14.50 -16.35
C PRO A 1085 18.08 14.45 -17.89
N GLY A 1086 17.82 15.56 -18.60
CA GLY A 1086 17.83 15.70 -20.05
C GLY A 1086 19.22 15.85 -20.71
N PHE A 1087 20.30 16.09 -19.95
CA PHE A 1087 21.66 16.10 -20.51
C PHE A 1087 22.10 14.67 -20.85
N ARG A 1088 22.43 14.42 -22.12
CA ARG A 1088 22.82 13.10 -22.63
C ARG A 1088 24.06 13.12 -23.53
N ASP A 1089 24.34 14.24 -24.18
CA ASP A 1089 25.42 14.37 -25.15
C ASP A 1089 25.89 15.83 -25.26
N LEU A 1090 27.21 16.02 -25.36
CA LEU A 1090 27.87 17.32 -25.54
C LEU A 1090 27.52 17.97 -26.88
N GLY A 1091 27.23 17.17 -27.92
CA GLY A 1091 26.88 17.68 -29.25
C GLY A 1091 25.55 18.46 -29.31
N ARG A 1092 24.73 18.40 -28.25
CA ARG A 1092 23.46 19.12 -28.11
C ARG A 1092 23.60 20.48 -27.43
N LEU A 1093 24.72 20.74 -26.76
CA LEU A 1093 24.98 22.02 -26.10
C LEU A 1093 25.11 23.14 -27.13
N ARG A 1094 24.59 24.32 -26.82
CA ARG A 1094 24.84 25.53 -27.63
C ARG A 1094 26.31 25.93 -27.55
N ALA A 1095 26.80 26.66 -28.55
CA ALA A 1095 28.20 27.09 -28.58
C ALA A 1095 28.58 27.98 -27.38
N ALA A 1096 27.67 28.86 -26.94
CA ALA A 1096 27.88 29.71 -25.76
C ALA A 1096 27.98 28.88 -24.46
N THR A 1097 27.11 27.88 -24.29
CA THR A 1097 27.15 26.92 -23.18
C THR A 1097 28.43 26.10 -23.19
N THR A 1098 28.81 25.60 -24.38
CA THR A 1098 30.06 24.84 -24.57
C THR A 1098 31.28 25.69 -24.17
N ARG A 1099 31.31 26.97 -24.58
CA ARG A 1099 32.37 27.90 -24.21
C ARG A 1099 32.44 28.15 -22.70
N ALA A 1100 31.31 28.36 -22.04
CA ALA A 1100 31.27 28.53 -20.58
C ALA A 1100 31.84 27.30 -19.84
N PHE A 1101 31.53 26.09 -20.30
CA PHE A 1101 32.11 24.87 -19.73
C PHE A 1101 33.58 24.64 -20.12
N LEU A 1102 34.05 25.14 -21.27
CA LEU A 1102 35.49 25.15 -21.61
C LEU A 1102 36.27 26.10 -20.69
N ASP A 1103 35.70 27.28 -20.39
CA ASP A 1103 36.29 28.23 -19.44
C ASP A 1103 36.33 27.63 -18.02
N LEU A 1104 35.22 27.00 -17.57
CA LEU A 1104 35.18 26.25 -16.30
C LEU A 1104 36.24 25.15 -16.25
N ALA A 1105 36.33 24.32 -17.29
CA ALA A 1105 37.33 23.26 -17.37
C ALA A 1105 38.75 23.81 -17.30
N GLY A 1106 39.01 24.97 -17.93
CA GLY A 1106 40.30 25.65 -17.89
C GLY A 1106 40.72 26.04 -16.48
N LEU A 1107 39.79 26.60 -15.70
CA LEU A 1107 40.01 26.95 -14.30
C LEU A 1107 40.25 25.73 -13.39
N VAL A 1108 39.62 24.60 -13.72
CA VAL A 1108 39.76 23.34 -12.98
C VAL A 1108 41.13 22.70 -13.19
N VAL A 1109 41.61 22.64 -14.44
CA VAL A 1109 42.90 22.00 -14.75
C VAL A 1109 44.10 22.92 -14.52
N GLY A 1110 43.91 24.23 -14.60
CA GLY A 1110 44.96 25.23 -14.43
C GLY A 1110 45.61 25.19 -13.04
N ASP A 1111 46.94 25.31 -13.02
CA ASP A 1111 47.68 25.51 -11.78
C ASP A 1111 47.40 26.93 -11.27
N GLY A 1112 47.05 27.06 -9.99
CA GLY A 1112 46.54 28.29 -9.40
C GLY A 1112 47.62 29.34 -9.17
N THR A 1113 48.34 29.74 -10.21
CA THR A 1113 49.32 30.83 -10.18
C THR A 1113 48.92 31.88 -11.21
N HIS A 1114 48.19 32.88 -10.73
CA HIS A 1114 48.49 34.27 -11.05
C HIS A 1114 48.68 35.02 -9.75
#